data_AF-A0A3M9Y2E8-F1
#
_entry.id   AF-A0A3M9Y2E8-F1
#
_cell.length_a   1.000
_cell.length_b   1.000
_cell.length_c   1.000
_cell.angle_alpha   90.00
_cell.angle_beta   90.00
_cell.angle_gamma   90.00
#
_symmetry.space_group_name_H-M   'P 1'
#
loop_
_entity.id
_entity.type
_entity.pdbx_description
1 polymer ?
#
loop_
_entity_poly.entity_id
_entity_poly.type
_entity_poly.pdbx_seq_one_letter_code
_entity_poly.pdbx_strand_id
1 'polypeptide(L)'
;MLASASRRTSYGVVSFLLLLFFTALVIQYRVISRSSLESMLHTAQPTGAETKTTEKPTESPSSNSQAGPGARPHVTSLGRISRLHYLVPTTLVKPPVCAVVASALVNRFPIPVLVGYKATGDFDAKAAHIAKLRAITRYLHGPAAGEDDDLVIVVDGFDVLAQIPAEALIQRYFEVAAAADQRLADQRGLTVEEVHSKGLRQTVLWGTDKGCFPSSGNGDEKQRDPRCWLVPFSTLPRYVWGPETGTGGLPFSDSRFVNSGTVIGPLGDLRTLIDATLALIEETFDPEYKYHNSDQYYVSTLYARQEYQRALDLNDGVFPGGRDDYTFPEPRRDGHDVTEYHAFLDTDYAITQTQCHNEKFMRRLRFANHDRTATVEKAAGVLDAGYTIQMPAPLYRGLRRLFDALLDDERPVDSARAWIAGLRLGTNTATRHIYAFYHNTCSKKAFVDKYYDSWFFPVLRPLLRAAVRAIQADEPIHPRPIDGRIWVVAHRYPENVELEDEFGGVFTDAVDEPFIPLQKLCSGEAAPVIGTKKPVKKPEKEAAKLEAKPDIKPELKPELKPQDKPESKPEEKPQVTPEQKPEMKQEDKPVEKPEGKPEDPSAGKPDDKQEKPKEKPEEQPKEMPEGKPEERPAEKPEEKPKEAGERA
;
A
#
# COMPACT_ATOMS: atom_id res chain seq x y z
N MET A 1 -3.02 -55.17 47.95
CA MET A 1 -2.37 -54.40 46.84
C MET A 1 -2.86 -54.84 45.45
N LEU A 2 -4.15 -55.16 45.22
CA LEU A 2 -4.59 -55.79 43.96
C LEU A 2 -5.11 -54.82 42.87
N ALA A 3 -5.62 -53.64 43.23
CA ALA A 3 -6.22 -52.70 42.26
C ALA A 3 -5.21 -51.99 41.33
N SER A 4 -3.90 -52.00 41.66
CA SER A 4 -2.86 -51.29 40.90
C SER A 4 -2.40 -52.06 39.65
N ALA A 5 -2.30 -53.39 39.74
CA ALA A 5 -1.79 -54.25 38.66
C ALA A 5 -2.66 -54.21 37.41
N SER A 6 -3.99 -54.26 37.58
CA SER A 6 -4.97 -54.31 36.49
C SER A 6 -4.97 -53.08 35.57
N ARG A 7 -4.69 -51.87 36.09
CA ARG A 7 -4.68 -50.66 35.26
C ARG A 7 -3.45 -50.57 34.35
N ARG A 8 -2.27 -51.02 34.82
CA ARG A 8 -1.02 -50.94 34.04
C ARG A 8 -1.04 -51.85 32.80
N THR A 9 -1.62 -53.04 32.90
CA THR A 9 -1.78 -53.93 31.73
C THR A 9 -2.72 -53.33 30.68
N SER A 10 -3.85 -52.74 31.07
CA SER A 10 -4.80 -52.13 30.13
C SER A 10 -4.19 -50.99 29.31
N TYR A 11 -3.44 -50.07 29.95
CA TYR A 11 -2.75 -48.99 29.21
C TYR A 11 -1.66 -49.53 28.27
N GLY A 12 -0.93 -50.58 28.67
CA GLY A 12 0.06 -51.23 27.80
C GLY A 12 -0.56 -51.81 26.53
N VAL A 13 -1.69 -52.52 26.66
CA VAL A 13 -2.41 -53.11 25.52
C VAL A 13 -2.96 -52.02 24.59
N VAL A 14 -3.57 -50.95 25.13
CA VAL A 14 -4.09 -49.84 24.30
C VAL A 14 -2.97 -49.13 23.54
N SER A 15 -1.83 -48.83 24.18
CA SER A 15 -0.68 -48.24 23.50
C SER A 15 -0.09 -49.14 22.42
N PHE A 16 -0.05 -50.47 22.64
CA PHE A 16 0.44 -51.42 21.64
C PHE A 16 -0.51 -51.54 20.44
N LEU A 17 -1.82 -51.57 20.67
CA LEU A 17 -2.83 -51.55 19.60
C LEU A 17 -2.79 -50.25 18.79
N LEU A 18 -2.59 -49.09 19.43
CA LEU A 18 -2.38 -47.82 18.73
C LEU A 18 -1.11 -47.84 17.88
N LEU A 19 0.00 -48.40 18.38
CA LEU A 19 1.25 -48.51 17.63
C LEU A 19 1.09 -49.43 16.40
N LEU A 20 0.36 -50.55 16.55
CA LEU A 20 0.01 -51.43 15.43
C LEU A 20 -0.91 -50.74 14.42
N PHE A 21 -1.88 -49.94 14.87
CA PHE A 21 -2.75 -49.17 13.98
C PHE A 21 -1.97 -48.12 13.17
N PHE A 22 -1.13 -47.32 13.82
CA PHE A 22 -0.30 -46.32 13.12
C PHE A 22 0.72 -46.96 12.17
N THR A 23 1.34 -48.09 12.53
CA THR A 23 2.26 -48.79 11.62
C THR A 23 1.54 -49.40 10.43
N ALA A 24 0.35 -49.99 10.61
CA ALA A 24 -0.49 -50.44 9.50
C ALA A 24 -0.90 -49.29 8.57
N LEU A 25 -1.25 -48.12 9.12
CA LEU A 25 -1.63 -46.93 8.36
C LEU A 25 -0.44 -46.36 7.55
N VAL A 26 0.77 -46.33 8.13
CA VAL A 26 2.01 -45.97 7.40
C VAL A 26 2.35 -46.98 6.30
N ILE A 27 2.09 -48.28 6.52
CA ILE A 27 2.28 -49.32 5.49
C ILE A 27 1.27 -49.13 4.36
N GLN A 28 -0.02 -48.95 4.64
CA GLN A 28 -1.04 -48.65 3.63
C GLN A 28 -0.69 -47.38 2.84
N TYR A 29 -0.30 -46.30 3.51
CA TYR A 29 0.09 -45.05 2.84
C TYR A 29 1.28 -45.25 1.90
N ARG A 30 2.29 -46.04 2.31
CA ARG A 30 3.43 -46.40 1.46
C ARG A 30 3.04 -47.29 0.27
N VAL A 31 2.11 -48.24 0.44
CA VAL A 31 1.61 -49.07 -0.67
C VAL A 31 0.83 -48.23 -1.68
N ILE A 32 -0.09 -47.38 -1.22
CA ILE A 32 -0.89 -46.48 -2.07
C ILE A 32 0.01 -45.48 -2.81
N SER A 33 1.00 -44.90 -2.11
CA SER A 33 2.00 -44.01 -2.72
C SER A 33 2.81 -44.71 -3.80
N ARG A 34 3.17 -46.00 -3.61
CA ARG A 34 3.94 -46.78 -4.58
C ARG A 34 3.12 -47.14 -5.82
N SER A 35 1.87 -47.58 -5.66
CA SER A 35 0.97 -47.85 -6.79
C SER A 35 0.64 -46.58 -7.59
N SER A 36 0.55 -45.43 -6.91
CA SER A 36 0.41 -44.13 -7.57
C SER A 36 1.65 -43.79 -8.43
N LEU A 37 2.86 -44.02 -7.91
CA LEU A 37 4.10 -43.81 -8.64
C LEU A 37 4.23 -44.74 -9.87
N GLU A 38 3.85 -46.01 -9.73
CA GLU A 38 3.87 -46.99 -10.82
C GLU A 38 2.84 -46.63 -11.93
N SER A 39 1.67 -46.11 -11.55
CA SER A 39 0.67 -45.57 -12.49
C SER A 39 1.17 -44.32 -13.24
N MET A 40 1.94 -43.44 -12.58
CA MET A 40 2.57 -42.27 -13.20
C MET A 40 3.74 -42.64 -14.13
N LEU A 41 4.49 -43.72 -13.86
CA LEU A 41 5.53 -44.19 -14.78
C LEU A 41 4.94 -44.82 -16.05
N HIS A 42 3.86 -45.59 -15.92
CA HIS A 42 3.22 -46.24 -17.08
C HIS A 42 2.45 -45.31 -18.02
N THR A 43 2.22 -44.05 -17.64
CA THR A 43 1.59 -43.04 -18.50
C THR A 43 2.58 -42.18 -19.29
N ALA A 44 3.89 -42.42 -19.18
CA ALA A 44 4.95 -41.62 -19.80
C ALA A 44 5.77 -42.38 -20.88
N GLN A 45 5.09 -42.87 -21.94
CA GLN A 45 5.78 -43.37 -23.15
C GLN A 45 5.27 -42.64 -24.42
N PRO A 46 6.16 -41.99 -25.21
CA PRO A 46 5.78 -41.34 -26.45
C PRO A 46 5.71 -42.34 -27.62
N THR A 47 4.61 -42.33 -28.37
CA THR A 47 4.47 -43.12 -29.61
C THR A 47 5.17 -42.44 -30.78
N GLY A 48 6.42 -42.84 -31.07
CA GLY A 48 7.14 -42.47 -32.29
C GLY A 48 7.23 -43.65 -33.26
N ALA A 49 6.71 -43.51 -34.48
CA ALA A 49 6.85 -44.51 -35.53
C ALA A 49 8.20 -44.40 -36.25
N GLU A 50 8.79 -45.52 -36.65
CA GLU A 50 10.06 -45.56 -37.38
C GLU A 50 9.94 -45.08 -38.83
N THR A 51 10.97 -44.41 -39.35
CA THR A 51 11.51 -44.75 -40.68
C THR A 51 13.03 -44.51 -40.72
N LYS A 52 13.77 -45.43 -41.32
CA LYS A 52 15.25 -45.40 -41.40
C LYS A 52 15.71 -44.73 -42.69
N THR A 53 16.82 -43.99 -42.63
CA THR A 53 18.05 -44.32 -43.41
C THR A 53 19.30 -43.64 -42.84
N THR A 54 20.46 -44.19 -43.18
CA THR A 54 21.82 -43.79 -42.78
C THR A 54 22.47 -42.77 -43.71
N GLU A 55 23.36 -41.90 -43.19
CA GLU A 55 24.79 -41.92 -43.55
C GLU A 55 25.70 -41.06 -42.63
N LYS A 56 27.00 -40.94 -42.96
CA LYS A 56 28.09 -40.40 -42.12
C LYS A 56 28.56 -38.97 -42.55
N PRO A 57 29.43 -38.28 -41.79
CA PRO A 57 29.61 -36.82 -41.90
C PRO A 57 30.89 -36.37 -42.65
N THR A 58 30.80 -35.21 -43.33
CA THR A 58 31.96 -34.48 -43.86
C THR A 58 31.73 -32.95 -43.91
N GLU A 59 32.76 -32.20 -43.49
CA GLU A 59 33.18 -30.83 -43.88
C GLU A 59 32.20 -29.67 -44.20
N SER A 60 32.48 -28.54 -43.56
CA SER A 60 32.09 -27.19 -44.02
C SER A 60 32.90 -26.77 -45.26
N PRO A 61 32.33 -25.91 -46.12
CA PRO A 61 33.01 -24.64 -46.38
C PRO A 61 32.08 -23.41 -46.40
N SER A 62 32.67 -22.22 -46.58
CA SER A 62 32.02 -20.89 -46.58
C SER A 62 31.28 -20.59 -47.90
N SER A 63 30.25 -19.74 -47.98
CA SER A 63 30.35 -18.27 -47.82
C SER A 63 29.03 -17.55 -48.21
N ASN A 64 28.90 -16.29 -47.78
CA ASN A 64 28.13 -15.18 -48.36
C ASN A 64 26.75 -15.41 -49.04
N SER A 65 25.70 -14.80 -48.47
CA SER A 65 25.02 -13.66 -49.14
C SER A 65 24.21 -12.76 -48.19
N GLN A 66 24.48 -11.46 -48.28
CA GLN A 66 23.61 -10.28 -48.05
C GLN A 66 22.39 -10.38 -47.11
N ALA A 67 22.43 -9.57 -46.03
CA ALA A 67 21.23 -9.15 -45.33
C ALA A 67 20.47 -8.06 -46.12
N GLY A 68 19.16 -8.24 -46.31
CA GLY A 68 18.26 -7.19 -46.80
C GLY A 68 17.56 -6.50 -45.63
N PRO A 69 17.46 -5.15 -45.60
CA PRO A 69 16.71 -4.44 -44.56
C PRO A 69 15.21 -4.52 -44.83
N GLY A 70 14.41 -4.88 -43.82
CA GLY A 70 12.95 -4.77 -43.90
C GLY A 70 12.12 -6.03 -43.63
N ALA A 71 12.45 -6.81 -42.59
CA ALA A 71 11.52 -7.76 -41.99
C ALA A 71 11.46 -7.55 -40.48
N ARG A 72 10.44 -6.82 -39.99
CA ARG A 72 10.11 -6.84 -38.56
C ARG A 72 9.65 -8.26 -38.21
N PRO A 73 10.18 -8.92 -37.16
CA PRO A 73 9.59 -10.19 -36.71
C PRO A 73 8.13 -9.93 -36.33
N HIS A 74 7.21 -10.77 -36.81
CA HIS A 74 5.78 -10.58 -36.57
C HIS A 74 5.49 -10.61 -35.06
N VAL A 75 5.01 -9.48 -34.52
CA VAL A 75 4.65 -9.32 -33.10
C VAL A 75 3.27 -9.93 -32.84
N THR A 76 3.17 -11.25 -33.01
CA THR A 76 1.92 -12.03 -32.88
C THR A 76 2.04 -13.22 -31.93
N SER A 77 3.18 -13.40 -31.26
CA SER A 77 3.46 -14.53 -30.34
C SER A 77 3.97 -14.12 -28.95
N LEU A 78 4.11 -12.82 -28.65
CA LEU A 78 4.77 -12.31 -27.43
C LEU A 78 3.83 -11.76 -26.35
N GLY A 79 2.51 -11.81 -26.54
CA GLY A 79 1.50 -11.28 -25.61
C GLY A 79 0.93 -9.91 -26.04
N ARG A 80 -0.14 -9.45 -25.37
CA ARG A 80 -0.71 -8.10 -25.59
C ARG A 80 0.27 -7.05 -25.03
N ILE A 81 0.34 -5.87 -25.64
CA ILE A 81 1.11 -4.74 -25.10
C ILE A 81 0.19 -3.89 -24.25
N SER A 82 0.63 -3.52 -23.05
CA SER A 82 -0.08 -2.58 -22.17
C SER A 82 0.93 -1.60 -21.53
N ARG A 83 0.47 -0.40 -21.22
CA ARG A 83 1.25 0.72 -20.72
C ARG A 83 1.13 0.81 -19.19
N LEU A 84 2.18 1.27 -18.53
CA LEU A 84 2.11 1.77 -17.15
C LEU A 84 2.09 3.30 -17.17
N HIS A 85 1.18 3.89 -16.39
CA HIS A 85 1.06 5.34 -16.14
C HIS A 85 1.40 5.63 -14.67
N TYR A 86 2.03 6.79 -14.41
CA TYR A 86 2.38 7.22 -13.04
C TYR A 86 2.02 8.70 -12.85
N LEU A 87 0.95 8.95 -12.09
CA LEU A 87 0.34 10.27 -11.92
C LEU A 87 0.64 10.83 -10.53
N VAL A 88 0.98 12.12 -10.47
CA VAL A 88 1.32 12.83 -9.24
C VAL A 88 0.49 14.12 -9.16
N PRO A 89 -0.66 14.13 -8.47
CA PRO A 89 -1.50 15.31 -8.36
C PRO A 89 -0.82 16.42 -7.55
N THR A 90 -0.57 17.58 -8.17
CA THR A 90 -0.05 18.77 -7.47
C THR A 90 -0.17 20.05 -8.31
N THR A 91 -0.53 21.17 -7.68
CA THR A 91 -0.53 22.50 -8.33
C THR A 91 0.83 23.18 -8.35
N LEU A 92 1.81 22.71 -7.56
CA LEU A 92 3.11 23.36 -7.39
C LEU A 92 4.23 22.37 -7.09
N VAL A 93 5.47 22.80 -7.27
CA VAL A 93 6.67 21.98 -7.02
C VAL A 93 7.43 22.53 -5.81
N LYS A 94 7.87 21.60 -4.96
CA LYS A 94 8.69 21.82 -3.75
C LYS A 94 9.63 20.62 -3.56
N PRO A 95 10.62 20.66 -2.65
CA PRO A 95 11.52 19.53 -2.40
C PRO A 95 10.83 18.16 -2.20
N PRO A 96 9.64 18.04 -1.54
CA PRO A 96 8.89 16.78 -1.51
C PRO A 96 8.46 16.26 -2.87
N VAL A 97 7.94 17.11 -3.77
CA VAL A 97 7.47 16.71 -5.12
C VAL A 97 8.63 16.19 -5.96
N CYS A 98 9.77 16.88 -5.91
CA CYS A 98 11.00 16.39 -6.53
C CYS A 98 11.42 15.02 -5.95
N ALA A 99 11.28 14.80 -4.64
CA ALA A 99 11.62 13.53 -4.00
C ALA A 99 10.68 12.38 -4.43
N VAL A 100 9.37 12.64 -4.59
CA VAL A 100 8.41 11.67 -5.17
C VAL A 100 8.84 11.29 -6.58
N VAL A 101 9.02 12.27 -7.46
CA VAL A 101 9.41 12.09 -8.88
C VAL A 101 10.74 11.35 -9.01
N ALA A 102 11.78 11.80 -8.31
CA ALA A 102 13.11 11.19 -8.38
C ALA A 102 13.10 9.75 -7.84
N SER A 103 12.32 9.45 -6.80
CA SER A 103 12.17 8.08 -6.28
C SER A 103 11.50 7.13 -7.28
N ALA A 104 10.56 7.63 -8.09
CA ALA A 104 9.91 6.86 -9.14
C ALA A 104 10.88 6.58 -10.31
N LEU A 105 11.54 7.62 -10.83
CA LEU A 105 12.45 7.49 -11.98
C LEU A 105 13.59 6.48 -11.72
N VAL A 106 14.27 6.54 -10.56
CA VAL A 106 15.35 5.58 -10.22
C VAL A 106 14.87 4.14 -10.02
N ASN A 107 13.56 3.92 -9.85
CA ASN A 107 12.93 2.61 -9.77
C ASN A 107 12.32 2.15 -11.12
N ARG A 108 12.72 2.75 -12.25
CA ARG A 108 12.21 2.41 -13.61
C ARG A 108 10.69 2.56 -13.75
N PHE A 109 10.06 3.47 -13.00
CA PHE A 109 8.70 3.89 -13.30
C PHE A 109 8.67 4.72 -14.60
N PRO A 110 7.52 4.78 -15.30
CA PRO A 110 7.29 5.69 -16.42
C PRO A 110 7.59 7.14 -16.05
N ILE A 111 7.82 7.98 -17.07
CA ILE A 111 7.94 9.43 -16.91
C ILE A 111 6.71 9.94 -16.13
N PRO A 112 6.88 10.50 -14.92
CA PRO A 112 5.74 10.94 -14.12
C PRO A 112 4.97 12.07 -14.79
N VAL A 113 3.65 12.06 -14.64
CA VAL A 113 2.77 13.15 -15.08
C VAL A 113 2.31 13.94 -13.85
N LEU A 114 2.64 15.23 -13.80
CA LEU A 114 2.07 16.15 -12.82
C LEU A 114 0.67 16.56 -13.30
N VAL A 115 -0.36 16.22 -12.54
CA VAL A 115 -1.75 16.56 -12.87
C VAL A 115 -2.28 17.67 -11.96
N GLY A 116 -2.93 18.68 -12.55
CA GLY A 116 -3.30 19.92 -11.87
C GLY A 116 -2.17 20.96 -11.83
N TYR A 117 -1.09 20.80 -12.60
CA TYR A 117 0.09 21.66 -12.49
C TYR A 117 -0.23 23.12 -12.87
N LYS A 118 0.21 24.08 -12.04
CA LYS A 118 -0.14 25.52 -12.12
C LYS A 118 -1.65 25.84 -12.12
N ALA A 119 -2.53 24.85 -11.96
CA ALA A 119 -3.95 25.02 -12.26
C ALA A 119 -4.66 25.94 -11.25
N THR A 120 -5.67 26.66 -11.75
CA THR A 120 -6.46 27.66 -11.03
C THR A 120 -7.94 27.25 -10.92
N GLY A 121 -8.71 27.94 -10.08
CA GLY A 121 -10.16 27.72 -9.95
C GLY A 121 -10.50 26.31 -9.47
N ASP A 122 -11.42 25.63 -10.17
CA ASP A 122 -11.91 24.28 -9.88
C ASP A 122 -10.83 23.17 -9.82
N PHE A 123 -9.62 23.48 -10.29
CA PHE A 123 -8.45 22.60 -10.29
C PHE A 123 -7.30 23.10 -9.40
N ASP A 124 -7.45 24.21 -8.66
CA ASP A 124 -6.47 24.61 -7.64
C ASP A 124 -6.71 23.85 -6.33
N ALA A 125 -5.82 22.92 -5.99
CA ALA A 125 -5.82 22.19 -4.72
C ALA A 125 -5.70 23.07 -3.45
N LYS A 126 -5.50 24.40 -3.57
CA LYS A 126 -5.61 25.37 -2.47
C LYS A 126 -6.99 26.03 -2.35
N ALA A 127 -7.80 26.02 -3.41
CA ALA A 127 -9.09 26.71 -3.49
C ALA A 127 -10.28 25.72 -3.50
N ALA A 128 -10.10 24.57 -4.16
CA ALA A 128 -11.03 23.45 -4.13
C ALA A 128 -10.21 22.16 -3.88
N HIS A 129 -10.33 21.55 -2.69
CA HIS A 129 -9.53 20.37 -2.37
C HIS A 129 -9.94 19.12 -3.20
N ILE A 130 -11.17 19.11 -3.73
CA ILE A 130 -11.66 18.14 -4.74
C ILE A 130 -10.83 18.19 -6.05
N ALA A 131 -10.03 19.24 -6.28
CA ALA A 131 -9.17 19.39 -7.46
C ALA A 131 -8.28 18.17 -7.77
N LYS A 132 -7.85 17.40 -6.75
CA LYS A 132 -7.09 16.15 -6.95
C LYS A 132 -7.85 15.17 -7.84
N LEU A 133 -9.11 14.89 -7.51
CA LEU A 133 -9.97 13.96 -8.25
C LEU A 133 -10.27 14.50 -9.66
N ARG A 134 -10.59 15.81 -9.77
CA ARG A 134 -10.84 16.47 -11.06
C ARG A 134 -9.62 16.46 -11.99
N ALA A 135 -8.41 16.65 -11.46
CA ALA A 135 -7.16 16.60 -12.23
C ALA A 135 -6.83 15.17 -12.70
N ILE A 136 -7.06 14.15 -11.85
CA ILE A 136 -6.98 12.74 -12.25
C ILE A 136 -7.99 12.44 -13.36
N THR A 137 -9.24 12.89 -13.22
CA THR A 137 -10.32 12.72 -14.21
C THR A 137 -9.94 13.32 -15.57
N ARG A 138 -9.43 14.56 -15.59
CA ARG A 138 -8.92 15.20 -16.82
C ARG A 138 -7.84 14.36 -17.52
N TYR A 139 -7.01 13.64 -16.76
CA TYR A 139 -6.03 12.73 -17.35
C TYR A 139 -6.68 11.45 -17.90
N LEU A 140 -7.54 10.79 -17.13
CA LEU A 140 -8.16 9.50 -17.48
C LEU A 140 -9.14 9.57 -18.67
N HIS A 141 -9.72 10.76 -18.94
CA HIS A 141 -10.54 11.06 -20.12
C HIS A 141 -9.78 11.85 -21.20
N GLY A 142 -8.52 12.22 -20.97
CA GLY A 142 -7.73 13.07 -21.87
C GLY A 142 -7.08 12.28 -23.01
N PRO A 143 -6.55 12.96 -24.05
CA PRO A 143 -5.85 12.32 -25.17
C PRO A 143 -4.48 11.70 -24.78
N ALA A 144 -4.07 11.85 -23.52
CA ALA A 144 -2.90 11.19 -22.93
C ALA A 144 -3.27 9.95 -22.10
N ALA A 145 -4.56 9.58 -22.02
CA ALA A 145 -4.99 8.28 -21.54
C ALA A 145 -4.52 7.17 -22.49
N GLY A 146 -4.27 5.99 -21.92
CA GLY A 146 -3.98 4.76 -22.67
C GLY A 146 -5.24 3.97 -23.01
N GLU A 147 -5.09 2.68 -23.28
CA GLU A 147 -6.24 1.77 -23.37
C GLU A 147 -6.83 1.55 -21.97
N ASP A 148 -8.09 1.13 -21.88
CA ASP A 148 -8.74 0.82 -20.60
C ASP A 148 -8.04 -0.31 -19.80
N ASP A 149 -7.25 -1.15 -20.48
CA ASP A 149 -6.47 -2.23 -19.87
C ASP A 149 -5.04 -1.85 -19.46
N ASP A 150 -4.60 -0.61 -19.77
CA ASP A 150 -3.36 -0.06 -19.25
C ASP A 150 -3.45 0.16 -17.74
N LEU A 151 -2.32 0.09 -17.05
CA LEU A 151 -2.27 0.15 -15.59
C LEU A 151 -1.92 1.58 -15.15
N VAL A 152 -2.72 2.16 -14.26
CA VAL A 152 -2.51 3.51 -13.72
C VAL A 152 -2.15 3.44 -12.26
N ILE A 153 -1.13 4.19 -11.87
CA ILE A 153 -0.76 4.44 -10.47
C ILE A 153 -0.94 5.94 -10.20
N VAL A 154 -1.58 6.27 -9.09
CA VAL A 154 -1.66 7.65 -8.58
C VAL A 154 -1.06 7.69 -7.17
N VAL A 155 -0.21 8.68 -6.89
CA VAL A 155 0.41 8.89 -5.57
C VAL A 155 0.34 10.34 -5.12
N ASP A 156 0.20 10.58 -3.81
CA ASP A 156 0.24 11.94 -3.25
C ASP A 156 1.65 12.57 -3.37
N GLY A 157 1.70 13.71 -4.08
CA GLY A 157 2.94 14.37 -4.50
C GLY A 157 3.80 15.02 -3.41
N PHE A 158 3.42 14.92 -2.12
CA PHE A 158 4.16 15.56 -1.02
C PHE A 158 4.69 14.58 0.03
N ASP A 159 4.32 13.30 -0.06
CA ASP A 159 4.58 12.35 1.03
C ASP A 159 4.66 10.86 0.63
N VAL A 160 4.60 10.51 -0.65
CA VAL A 160 4.82 9.13 -1.13
C VAL A 160 6.22 8.98 -1.75
N LEU A 161 6.96 7.93 -1.39
CA LEU A 161 8.22 7.54 -2.04
C LEU A 161 8.11 6.13 -2.63
N ALA A 162 8.51 5.96 -3.89
CA ALA A 162 8.73 4.65 -4.49
C ALA A 162 10.03 4.04 -3.94
N GLN A 163 9.96 2.76 -3.55
CA GLN A 163 11.09 2.04 -2.94
C GLN A 163 11.57 0.85 -3.78
N ILE A 164 10.71 0.23 -4.58
CA ILE A 164 11.04 -0.97 -5.36
C ILE A 164 10.88 -0.74 -6.86
N PRO A 165 11.57 -1.52 -7.72
CA PRO A 165 11.46 -1.40 -9.17
C PRO A 165 10.03 -1.64 -9.68
N ALA A 166 9.60 -0.87 -10.68
CA ALA A 166 8.26 -0.95 -11.25
C ALA A 166 7.86 -2.38 -11.70
N GLU A 167 8.78 -3.15 -12.28
CA GLU A 167 8.52 -4.55 -12.66
C GLU A 167 8.12 -5.46 -11.49
N ALA A 168 8.65 -5.20 -10.29
CA ALA A 168 8.35 -5.95 -9.08
C ALA A 168 7.03 -5.50 -8.45
N LEU A 169 6.64 -4.23 -8.66
CA LEU A 169 5.31 -3.73 -8.32
C LEU A 169 4.25 -4.34 -9.24
N ILE A 170 4.42 -4.34 -10.58
CA ILE A 170 3.43 -4.91 -11.51
C ILE A 170 3.20 -6.39 -11.19
N GLN A 171 4.26 -7.18 -10.96
CA GLN A 171 4.13 -8.59 -10.54
C GLN A 171 3.32 -8.72 -9.25
N ARG A 172 3.64 -7.92 -8.22
CA ARG A 172 2.93 -7.96 -6.93
C ARG A 172 1.48 -7.49 -7.01
N TYR A 173 1.17 -6.50 -7.83
CA TYR A 173 -0.20 -6.02 -8.03
C TYR A 173 -1.10 -7.15 -8.55
N PHE A 174 -0.67 -7.88 -9.58
CA PHE A 174 -1.44 -9.03 -10.08
C PHE A 174 -1.47 -10.22 -9.10
N GLU A 175 -0.40 -10.46 -8.32
CA GLU A 175 -0.41 -11.44 -7.22
C GLU A 175 -1.45 -11.08 -6.14
N VAL A 176 -1.58 -9.79 -5.78
CA VAL A 176 -2.53 -9.29 -4.77
C VAL A 176 -3.97 -9.25 -5.29
N ALA A 177 -4.18 -8.84 -6.55
CA ALA A 177 -5.49 -8.84 -7.22
C ALA A 177 -6.04 -10.26 -7.38
N ALA A 178 -5.26 -11.19 -7.93
CA ALA A 178 -5.70 -12.59 -8.11
C ALA A 178 -6.02 -13.26 -6.76
N ALA A 179 -5.25 -12.97 -5.71
CA ALA A 179 -5.56 -13.44 -4.36
C ALA A 179 -6.84 -12.83 -3.78
N ALA A 180 -7.24 -11.62 -4.19
CA ALA A 180 -8.48 -10.97 -3.77
C ALA A 180 -9.69 -11.48 -4.56
N ASP A 181 -9.56 -11.69 -5.88
CA ASP A 181 -10.58 -12.33 -6.72
C ASP A 181 -10.88 -13.75 -6.24
N GLN A 182 -9.86 -14.55 -5.91
CA GLN A 182 -10.07 -15.89 -5.34
C GLN A 182 -10.91 -15.84 -4.06
N ARG A 183 -10.66 -14.87 -3.16
CA ARG A 183 -11.47 -14.70 -1.94
C ARG A 183 -12.91 -14.28 -2.25
N LEU A 184 -13.13 -13.46 -3.28
CA LEU A 184 -14.45 -13.02 -3.72
C LEU A 184 -15.28 -14.18 -4.29
N ALA A 185 -14.61 -15.14 -4.93
CA ALA A 185 -15.16 -16.41 -5.41
C ALA A 185 -15.41 -17.42 -4.27
N ASP A 186 -14.42 -17.62 -3.38
CA ASP A 186 -14.51 -18.51 -2.21
C ASP A 186 -15.72 -18.16 -1.32
N GLN A 187 -15.95 -16.85 -1.08
CA GLN A 187 -17.11 -16.33 -0.34
C GLN A 187 -18.48 -16.75 -0.92
N ARG A 188 -18.53 -17.08 -2.21
CA ARG A 188 -19.76 -17.38 -2.97
C ARG A 188 -19.88 -18.85 -3.36
N GLY A 189 -18.84 -19.66 -3.11
CA GLY A 189 -18.78 -21.05 -3.59
C GLY A 189 -18.69 -21.17 -5.12
N LEU A 190 -18.13 -20.16 -5.78
CA LEU A 190 -18.02 -20.05 -7.24
C LEU A 190 -16.55 -20.12 -7.70
N THR A 191 -16.30 -20.23 -9.01
CA THR A 191 -14.96 -20.00 -9.58
C THR A 191 -14.69 -18.50 -9.79
N VAL A 192 -13.43 -18.14 -10.06
CA VAL A 192 -13.03 -16.76 -10.39
C VAL A 192 -13.70 -16.30 -11.69
N GLU A 193 -13.78 -17.18 -12.69
CA GLU A 193 -14.46 -16.92 -13.96
C GLU A 193 -15.97 -16.68 -13.76
N GLU A 194 -16.60 -17.41 -12.83
CA GLU A 194 -18.02 -17.24 -12.52
C GLU A 194 -18.32 -15.90 -11.82
N VAL A 195 -17.51 -15.45 -10.85
CA VAL A 195 -17.69 -14.10 -10.26
C VAL A 195 -17.36 -12.99 -11.27
N HIS A 196 -16.33 -13.18 -12.09
CA HIS A 196 -16.00 -12.28 -13.20
C HIS A 196 -17.16 -12.17 -14.23
N SER A 197 -17.88 -13.27 -14.48
CA SER A 197 -19.06 -13.29 -15.37
C SER A 197 -20.26 -12.51 -14.80
N LYS A 198 -20.30 -12.35 -13.47
CA LYS A 198 -21.30 -11.56 -12.74
C LYS A 198 -20.91 -10.08 -12.59
N GLY A 199 -19.76 -9.66 -13.17
CA GLY A 199 -19.24 -8.30 -13.03
C GLY A 199 -18.52 -8.02 -11.71
N LEU A 200 -18.26 -9.03 -10.88
CA LEU A 200 -17.59 -8.88 -9.58
C LEU A 200 -16.07 -9.10 -9.75
N ARG A 201 -15.25 -8.12 -9.37
CA ARG A 201 -13.77 -8.17 -9.50
C ARG A 201 -13.07 -7.41 -8.37
N GLN A 202 -11.74 -7.56 -8.26
CA GLN A 202 -10.88 -6.81 -7.37
C GLN A 202 -9.68 -6.23 -8.16
N THR A 203 -9.84 -5.02 -8.69
CA THR A 203 -8.86 -4.40 -9.63
C THR A 203 -8.39 -3.01 -9.21
N VAL A 204 -9.21 -2.21 -8.53
CA VAL A 204 -8.81 -0.86 -8.08
C VAL A 204 -8.34 -0.93 -6.62
N LEU A 205 -7.03 -1.07 -6.44
CA LEU A 205 -6.38 -1.29 -5.15
C LEU A 205 -5.99 0.03 -4.48
N TRP A 206 -6.59 0.30 -3.33
CA TRP A 206 -6.31 1.47 -2.49
C TRP A 206 -5.38 1.12 -1.33
N GLY A 207 -4.54 2.09 -0.92
CA GLY A 207 -3.76 2.02 0.32
C GLY A 207 -4.65 1.98 1.57
N THR A 208 -4.08 1.62 2.72
CA THR A 208 -4.85 1.49 3.98
C THR A 208 -4.25 2.21 5.18
N ASP A 209 -5.10 2.69 6.08
CA ASP A 209 -4.78 3.18 7.43
C ASP A 209 -5.33 2.24 8.51
N LYS A 210 -4.72 2.29 9.70
CA LYS A 210 -5.14 1.55 10.91
C LYS A 210 -6.27 2.20 11.71
N GLY A 211 -6.64 3.44 11.38
CA GLY A 211 -7.71 4.17 12.03
C GLY A 211 -8.67 4.77 11.02
N CYS A 212 -9.97 4.64 11.27
CA CYS A 212 -10.98 5.23 10.39
C CYS A 212 -10.85 6.76 10.35
N PHE A 213 -10.54 7.27 9.15
CA PHE A 213 -10.39 8.69 8.86
C PHE A 213 -10.88 9.01 7.42
N PRO A 214 -11.50 10.18 7.20
CA PRO A 214 -12.05 11.07 8.21
C PRO A 214 -13.28 10.41 8.85
N SER A 215 -13.50 10.60 10.16
CA SER A 215 -14.68 10.06 10.86
C SER A 215 -15.73 11.14 11.10
N SER A 216 -16.99 10.87 10.73
CA SER A 216 -18.10 11.76 11.03
C SER A 216 -18.30 11.94 12.55
N GLY A 217 -18.80 13.11 12.92
CA GLY A 217 -19.23 13.41 14.29
C GLY A 217 -18.13 13.38 15.36
N ASN A 218 -18.59 13.24 16.61
CA ASN A 218 -17.81 13.02 17.84
C ASN A 218 -18.45 11.87 18.66
N GLY A 219 -17.68 11.23 19.56
CA GLY A 219 -18.21 10.18 20.43
C GLY A 219 -18.84 9.02 19.64
N ASP A 220 -20.11 8.71 19.93
CA ASP A 220 -20.82 7.56 19.35
C ASP A 220 -21.25 7.75 17.89
N GLU A 221 -21.29 8.98 17.37
CA GLU A 221 -21.47 9.23 15.94
C GLU A 221 -20.36 8.58 15.10
N LYS A 222 -19.12 8.63 15.60
CA LYS A 222 -17.96 7.99 14.96
C LYS A 222 -18.07 6.45 14.91
N GLN A 223 -18.87 5.84 15.78
CA GLN A 223 -19.10 4.39 15.81
C GLN A 223 -20.18 3.95 14.82
N ARG A 224 -21.06 4.86 14.40
CA ARG A 224 -22.22 4.60 13.53
C ARG A 224 -21.94 4.82 12.04
N ASP A 225 -20.86 5.52 11.72
CA ASP A 225 -20.39 5.78 10.34
C ASP A 225 -20.02 4.46 9.62
N PRO A 226 -20.69 4.09 8.51
CA PRO A 226 -20.47 2.80 7.84
C PRO A 226 -19.03 2.65 7.35
N ARG A 227 -18.36 3.74 6.99
CA ARG A 227 -16.96 3.74 6.54
C ARG A 227 -15.99 3.31 7.66
N CYS A 228 -16.48 3.27 8.91
CA CYS A 228 -15.75 2.79 10.08
C CYS A 228 -16.20 1.40 10.57
N TRP A 229 -17.50 1.08 10.61
CA TRP A 229 -17.97 -0.22 11.14
C TRP A 229 -18.14 -1.31 10.07
N LEU A 230 -18.75 -0.97 8.93
CA LEU A 230 -19.18 -1.90 7.88
C LEU A 230 -18.03 -2.50 7.07
N VAL A 231 -16.97 -1.71 6.82
CA VAL A 231 -15.83 -2.14 5.99
C VAL A 231 -15.26 -3.49 6.49
N PRO A 232 -14.95 -4.46 5.60
CA PRO A 232 -14.46 -5.78 6.02
C PRO A 232 -13.19 -5.73 6.85
N PHE A 233 -13.02 -6.67 7.78
CA PHE A 233 -11.71 -6.92 8.41
C PHE A 233 -10.74 -7.55 7.40
N SER A 234 -9.44 -7.31 7.59
CA SER A 234 -8.41 -7.95 6.79
C SER A 234 -8.37 -9.46 7.00
N THR A 235 -7.80 -10.17 6.02
CA THR A 235 -7.57 -11.62 6.10
C THR A 235 -6.24 -11.96 6.79
N LEU A 236 -5.70 -11.05 7.59
CA LEU A 236 -4.45 -11.26 8.32
C LEU A 236 -4.65 -12.21 9.51
N PRO A 237 -3.61 -12.99 9.90
CA PRO A 237 -3.67 -13.81 11.10
C PRO A 237 -3.95 -12.99 12.36
N ARG A 238 -4.80 -13.52 13.26
CA ARG A 238 -5.32 -12.86 14.48
C ARG A 238 -4.29 -12.17 15.39
N TYR A 239 -3.00 -12.53 15.29
CA TYR A 239 -1.92 -11.97 16.11
C TYR A 239 -0.77 -11.37 15.27
N VAL A 240 -1.04 -10.97 14.02
CA VAL A 240 -0.06 -10.36 13.12
C VAL A 240 0.63 -9.12 13.73
N TRP A 241 -0.11 -8.29 14.47
CA TRP A 241 0.41 -7.11 15.19
C TRP A 241 0.88 -7.43 16.62
N GLY A 242 0.78 -8.69 17.06
CA GLY A 242 1.13 -9.17 18.40
C GLY A 242 -0.08 -9.55 19.28
N PRO A 243 0.14 -9.92 20.56
CA PRO A 243 -0.93 -10.24 21.52
C PRO A 243 -1.95 -9.12 21.73
N GLU A 244 -1.55 -7.87 21.52
CA GLU A 244 -2.37 -6.66 21.61
C GLU A 244 -3.27 -6.45 20.35
N THR A 245 -3.25 -7.36 19.36
CA THR A 245 -4.04 -7.23 18.12
C THR A 245 -5.53 -7.13 18.43
N GLY A 246 -6.16 -6.02 18.02
CA GLY A 246 -7.57 -5.74 18.26
C GLY A 246 -7.95 -5.40 19.71
N THR A 247 -6.99 -5.35 20.64
CA THR A 247 -7.23 -5.03 22.07
C THR A 247 -6.40 -3.86 22.59
N GLY A 248 -5.26 -3.57 21.96
CA GLY A 248 -4.45 -2.38 22.21
C GLY A 248 -4.90 -1.17 21.38
N GLY A 249 -4.14 -0.08 21.47
CA GLY A 249 -4.38 1.13 20.67
C GLY A 249 -4.09 0.97 19.17
N LEU A 250 -4.30 2.05 18.40
CA LEU A 250 -4.25 2.07 16.93
C LEU A 250 -3.08 1.31 16.25
N PRO A 251 -1.83 1.26 16.77
CA PRO A 251 -0.79 0.42 16.17
C PRO A 251 -1.18 -1.06 16.00
N PHE A 252 -1.99 -1.61 16.90
CA PHE A 252 -2.44 -3.00 16.88
C PHE A 252 -3.83 -3.19 16.28
N SER A 253 -4.47 -2.10 15.86
CA SER A 253 -5.69 -2.14 15.07
C SER A 253 -5.39 -2.71 13.67
N ASP A 254 -6.42 -3.28 13.09
CA ASP A 254 -6.39 -3.81 11.73
C ASP A 254 -6.24 -2.70 10.68
N SER A 255 -5.61 -2.98 9.54
CA SER A 255 -5.45 -1.99 8.47
C SER A 255 -6.50 -2.20 7.38
N ARG A 256 -7.68 -1.65 7.63
CA ARG A 256 -8.89 -1.89 6.83
C ARG A 256 -9.61 -0.63 6.37
N PHE A 257 -9.06 0.54 6.64
CA PHE A 257 -9.68 1.82 6.30
C PHE A 257 -8.98 2.41 5.07
N VAL A 258 -9.73 2.86 4.08
CA VAL A 258 -9.20 3.47 2.84
C VAL A 258 -8.25 4.62 3.18
N ASN A 259 -7.06 4.61 2.59
CA ASN A 259 -6.17 5.77 2.49
C ASN A 259 -6.13 6.25 1.03
N SER A 260 -6.50 7.50 0.77
CA SER A 260 -6.62 8.01 -0.62
C SER A 260 -5.30 8.44 -1.26
N GLY A 261 -4.17 8.37 -0.53
CA GLY A 261 -2.88 8.86 -1.00
C GLY A 261 -2.12 7.91 -1.94
N THR A 262 -2.63 6.71 -2.18
CA THR A 262 -2.16 5.85 -3.27
C THR A 262 -3.27 4.93 -3.77
N VAL A 263 -3.38 4.82 -5.10
CA VAL A 263 -4.23 3.85 -5.81
C VAL A 263 -3.50 3.27 -7.02
N ILE A 264 -3.76 2.00 -7.32
CA ILE A 264 -3.28 1.29 -8.51
C ILE A 264 -4.41 0.43 -9.09
N GLY A 265 -4.65 0.50 -10.40
CA GLY A 265 -5.67 -0.30 -11.07
C GLY A 265 -5.71 -0.06 -12.60
N PRO A 266 -6.53 -0.82 -13.35
CA PRO A 266 -6.73 -0.62 -14.78
C PRO A 266 -7.31 0.76 -15.06
N LEU A 267 -6.95 1.36 -16.19
CA LEU A 267 -7.34 2.72 -16.56
C LEU A 267 -8.86 2.87 -16.64
N GLY A 268 -9.56 1.90 -17.24
CA GLY A 268 -11.02 1.90 -17.36
C GLY A 268 -11.71 1.82 -15.98
N ASP A 269 -11.37 0.82 -15.18
CA ASP A 269 -11.96 0.62 -13.85
C ASP A 269 -11.67 1.80 -12.90
N LEU A 270 -10.45 2.36 -12.95
CA LEU A 270 -10.10 3.55 -12.18
C LEU A 270 -10.89 4.79 -12.66
N ARG A 271 -11.09 4.95 -13.98
CA ARG A 271 -11.94 6.01 -14.54
C ARG A 271 -13.37 5.89 -13.98
N THR A 272 -13.98 4.71 -14.05
CA THR A 272 -15.33 4.45 -13.54
C THR A 272 -15.47 4.77 -12.04
N LEU A 273 -14.51 4.36 -11.20
CA LEU A 273 -14.54 4.65 -9.77
C LEU A 273 -14.36 6.15 -9.47
N ILE A 274 -13.44 6.84 -10.15
CA ILE A 274 -13.20 8.27 -9.95
C ILE A 274 -14.38 9.11 -10.45
N ASP A 275 -14.99 8.76 -11.59
CA ASP A 275 -16.20 9.40 -12.11
C ASP A 275 -17.37 9.24 -11.13
N ALA A 276 -17.58 8.03 -10.59
CA ALA A 276 -18.57 7.78 -9.54
C ALA A 276 -18.28 8.57 -8.26
N THR A 277 -16.99 8.79 -7.92
CA THR A 277 -16.59 9.60 -6.76
C THR A 277 -16.97 11.07 -6.96
N LEU A 278 -16.78 11.62 -8.15
CA LEU A 278 -17.23 12.97 -8.49
C LEU A 278 -18.76 13.07 -8.52
N ALA A 279 -19.47 12.09 -9.07
CA ALA A 279 -20.93 12.07 -9.06
C ALA A 279 -21.52 11.98 -7.62
N LEU A 280 -20.86 11.25 -6.71
CA LEU A 280 -21.22 11.24 -5.29
C LEU A 280 -20.97 12.60 -4.63
N ILE A 281 -19.86 13.27 -4.96
CA ILE A 281 -19.57 14.63 -4.49
C ILE A 281 -20.69 15.57 -4.93
N GLU A 282 -21.07 15.58 -6.21
CA GLU A 282 -22.12 16.44 -6.73
C GLU A 282 -23.51 16.17 -6.11
N GLU A 283 -23.80 14.92 -5.73
CA GLU A 283 -25.04 14.53 -5.04
C GLU A 283 -25.07 14.90 -3.53
N THR A 284 -23.90 14.99 -2.87
CA THR A 284 -23.78 15.03 -1.40
C THR A 284 -22.89 16.16 -0.85
N PHE A 285 -22.49 17.14 -1.67
CA PHE A 285 -21.67 18.26 -1.22
C PHE A 285 -22.45 19.21 -0.27
N ASP A 286 -21.97 19.31 0.97
CA ASP A 286 -22.43 20.28 1.97
C ASP A 286 -21.24 21.19 2.35
N PRO A 287 -21.25 22.49 2.03
CA PRO A 287 -20.13 23.39 2.36
C PRO A 287 -19.89 23.54 3.87
N GLU A 288 -20.89 23.29 4.71
CA GLU A 288 -20.76 23.37 6.18
C GLU A 288 -20.16 22.08 6.78
N TYR A 289 -20.20 20.96 6.06
CA TYR A 289 -19.64 19.70 6.53
C TYR A 289 -18.11 19.75 6.56
N LYS A 290 -17.51 19.58 7.75
CA LYS A 290 -16.06 19.68 8.02
C LYS A 290 -15.12 18.84 7.11
N TYR A 291 -15.61 17.88 6.34
CA TYR A 291 -14.82 17.07 5.39
C TYR A 291 -15.38 17.06 3.96
N HIS A 292 -16.21 18.04 3.56
CA HIS A 292 -16.75 18.19 2.20
C HIS A 292 -15.70 18.30 1.08
N ASN A 293 -14.45 18.50 1.48
CA ASN A 293 -13.28 18.71 0.64
C ASN A 293 -12.24 17.57 0.84
N SER A 294 -12.64 16.41 1.37
CA SER A 294 -11.77 15.24 1.53
C SER A 294 -12.07 14.17 0.49
N ASP A 295 -11.12 13.92 -0.41
CA ASP A 295 -11.15 12.77 -1.33
C ASP A 295 -11.33 11.43 -0.60
N GLN A 296 -10.61 11.23 0.52
CA GLN A 296 -10.72 10.04 1.37
C GLN A 296 -12.12 9.85 1.97
N TYR A 297 -12.88 10.92 2.22
CA TYR A 297 -14.29 10.80 2.64
C TYR A 297 -15.10 10.11 1.53
N TYR A 298 -15.14 10.68 0.33
CA TYR A 298 -15.99 10.18 -0.76
C TYR A 298 -15.57 8.80 -1.28
N VAL A 299 -14.28 8.53 -1.43
CA VAL A 299 -13.79 7.20 -1.84
C VAL A 299 -14.12 6.13 -0.79
N SER A 300 -13.99 6.45 0.51
CA SER A 300 -14.40 5.50 1.57
C SER A 300 -15.92 5.30 1.63
N THR A 301 -16.73 6.31 1.27
CA THR A 301 -18.18 6.15 1.11
C THR A 301 -18.55 5.17 0.00
N LEU A 302 -17.92 5.29 -1.18
CA LEU A 302 -18.17 4.33 -2.28
C LEU A 302 -17.72 2.90 -1.93
N TYR A 303 -16.55 2.74 -1.31
CA TYR A 303 -16.11 1.43 -0.85
C TYR A 303 -17.08 0.83 0.18
N ALA A 304 -17.61 1.64 1.12
CA ALA A 304 -18.63 1.19 2.06
C ALA A 304 -19.96 0.81 1.36
N ARG A 305 -20.37 1.50 0.28
CA ARG A 305 -21.54 1.13 -0.53
C ARG A 305 -21.34 -0.19 -1.29
N GLN A 306 -20.16 -0.39 -1.86
CA GLN A 306 -19.81 -1.64 -2.53
C GLN A 306 -19.87 -2.83 -1.57
N GLU A 307 -19.21 -2.72 -0.41
CA GLU A 307 -19.21 -3.81 0.57
C GLU A 307 -20.56 -3.98 1.28
N TYR A 308 -21.42 -2.94 1.31
CA TYR A 308 -22.83 -3.08 1.70
C TYR A 308 -23.57 -3.99 0.71
N GLN A 309 -23.55 -3.66 -0.60
CA GLN A 309 -24.25 -4.45 -1.60
C GLN A 309 -23.71 -5.89 -1.68
N ARG A 310 -22.38 -6.05 -1.69
CA ARG A 310 -21.73 -7.38 -1.66
C ARG A 310 -22.17 -8.22 -0.45
N ALA A 311 -22.52 -7.60 0.68
CA ALA A 311 -23.07 -8.29 1.85
C ALA A 311 -24.58 -8.61 1.72
N LEU A 312 -25.38 -7.72 1.10
CA LEU A 312 -26.78 -8.01 0.76
C LEU A 312 -26.89 -9.18 -0.22
N ASP A 313 -26.06 -9.18 -1.27
CA ASP A 313 -26.00 -10.22 -2.32
C ASP A 313 -25.65 -11.61 -1.76
N LEU A 314 -24.89 -11.65 -0.66
CA LEU A 314 -24.49 -12.88 0.03
C LEU A 314 -25.56 -13.42 0.99
N ASN A 315 -26.63 -12.66 1.25
CA ASN A 315 -27.60 -12.93 2.32
C ASN A 315 -29.05 -12.61 1.86
N ASP A 316 -29.39 -12.97 0.61
CA ASP A 316 -30.74 -12.85 0.03
C ASP A 316 -31.38 -11.45 0.15
N GLY A 317 -30.57 -10.39 0.10
CA GLY A 317 -31.02 -9.00 0.22
C GLY A 317 -31.20 -8.50 1.66
N VAL A 318 -30.81 -9.29 2.67
CA VAL A 318 -30.89 -8.93 4.10
C VAL A 318 -29.48 -8.72 4.65
N PHE A 319 -29.17 -7.55 5.21
CA PHE A 319 -27.84 -7.30 5.74
C PHE A 319 -27.54 -8.17 6.98
N PRO A 320 -26.40 -8.91 7.04
CA PRO A 320 -26.13 -9.89 8.09
C PRO A 320 -25.75 -9.25 9.44
N GLY A 321 -26.78 -8.89 10.21
CA GLY A 321 -26.66 -8.37 11.56
C GLY A 321 -26.36 -6.87 11.64
N GLY A 322 -26.71 -6.25 12.76
CA GLY A 322 -26.53 -4.82 12.97
C GLY A 322 -27.01 -4.43 14.36
N ARG A 323 -26.83 -3.16 14.71
CA ARG A 323 -27.49 -2.55 15.86
C ARG A 323 -28.52 -1.56 15.36
N ASP A 324 -29.59 -1.36 16.14
CA ASP A 324 -30.68 -0.43 15.82
C ASP A 324 -30.21 1.04 15.69
N ASP A 325 -29.00 1.36 16.14
CA ASP A 325 -28.37 2.67 16.02
C ASP A 325 -27.38 2.81 14.84
N TYR A 326 -27.17 1.77 14.01
CA TYR A 326 -26.27 1.87 12.84
C TYR A 326 -26.94 2.59 11.65
N THR A 327 -26.19 3.51 11.03
CA THR A 327 -26.59 4.11 9.75
C THR A 327 -25.99 3.31 8.59
N PHE A 328 -26.86 2.78 7.73
CA PHE A 328 -26.48 2.11 6.48
C PHE A 328 -26.21 3.14 5.35
N PRO A 329 -25.44 2.78 4.30
CA PRO A 329 -25.27 3.64 3.14
C PRO A 329 -26.58 3.84 2.35
N GLU A 330 -26.84 5.07 1.90
CA GLU A 330 -28.01 5.40 1.07
C GLU A 330 -27.78 5.04 -0.42
N PRO A 331 -28.80 4.51 -1.12
CA PRO A 331 -28.82 4.38 -2.59
C PRO A 331 -28.71 5.73 -3.32
N ARG A 332 -28.33 5.72 -4.61
CA ARG A 332 -28.38 6.93 -5.45
C ARG A 332 -29.81 7.43 -5.65
N ARG A 333 -30.02 8.75 -5.57
CA ARG A 333 -31.34 9.39 -5.72
C ARG A 333 -31.87 9.38 -7.16
N ASP A 334 -31.02 9.12 -8.14
CA ASP A 334 -31.38 9.05 -9.57
C ASP A 334 -31.93 7.68 -10.00
N GLY A 335 -31.93 6.68 -9.12
CA GLY A 335 -32.41 5.33 -9.41
C GLY A 335 -31.43 4.46 -10.23
N HIS A 336 -30.26 4.98 -10.59
CA HIS A 336 -29.21 4.26 -11.32
C HIS A 336 -28.07 3.84 -10.37
N ASP A 337 -28.43 3.13 -9.29
CA ASP A 337 -27.55 2.79 -8.17
C ASP A 337 -26.51 1.70 -8.53
N VAL A 338 -25.46 2.08 -9.25
CA VAL A 338 -24.26 1.28 -9.43
C VAL A 338 -23.50 1.23 -8.10
N THR A 339 -23.15 0.03 -7.65
CA THR A 339 -22.50 -0.21 -6.35
C THR A 339 -21.17 -0.98 -6.46
N GLU A 340 -20.98 -1.76 -7.52
CA GLU A 340 -19.74 -2.50 -7.79
C GLU A 340 -18.75 -1.62 -8.58
N TYR A 341 -17.58 -1.36 -7.98
CA TYR A 341 -16.52 -0.52 -8.55
C TYR A 341 -15.16 -1.24 -8.63
N HIS A 342 -15.17 -2.57 -8.48
CA HIS A 342 -13.98 -3.43 -8.38
C HIS A 342 -12.96 -2.99 -7.31
N ALA A 343 -13.40 -2.25 -6.29
CA ALA A 343 -12.53 -1.59 -5.32
C ALA A 343 -12.06 -2.56 -4.21
N PHE A 344 -10.77 -2.54 -3.87
CA PHE A 344 -10.25 -3.35 -2.77
C PHE A 344 -9.02 -2.72 -2.09
N LEU A 345 -8.56 -3.34 -1.00
CA LEU A 345 -7.67 -2.70 -0.02
C LEU A 345 -6.35 -3.46 0.18
N ASP A 346 -5.24 -2.71 0.21
CA ASP A 346 -3.89 -3.20 0.54
C ASP A 346 -3.73 -3.37 2.07
N THR A 347 -4.46 -4.35 2.62
CA THR A 347 -4.60 -4.54 4.08
C THR A 347 -3.33 -5.08 4.76
N ASP A 348 -2.41 -5.69 4.03
CA ASP A 348 -1.14 -6.23 4.54
C ASP A 348 0.08 -5.35 4.22
N TYR A 349 -0.11 -4.22 3.54
CA TYR A 349 0.95 -3.34 3.02
C TYR A 349 1.88 -4.05 2.03
N ALA A 350 1.35 -4.95 1.20
CA ALA A 350 2.05 -5.47 0.04
C ALA A 350 2.50 -4.34 -0.89
N ILE A 351 1.68 -3.30 -1.07
CA ILE A 351 1.94 -2.18 -1.98
C ILE A 351 2.40 -0.92 -1.24
N THR A 352 1.57 -0.32 -0.40
CA THR A 352 1.75 1.03 0.17
C THR A 352 1.74 1.00 1.69
N GLN A 353 2.90 1.23 2.30
CA GLN A 353 3.02 1.38 3.75
C GLN A 353 2.73 2.83 4.18
N THR A 354 1.55 3.07 4.75
CA THR A 354 1.24 4.29 5.51
C THR A 354 2.07 4.36 6.80
N GLN A 355 2.54 5.55 7.19
CA GLN A 355 3.39 5.71 8.38
C GLN A 355 2.59 5.63 9.68
N CYS A 356 1.48 6.37 9.79
CA CYS A 356 0.80 6.57 11.08
C CYS A 356 0.44 5.24 11.75
N HIS A 357 0.85 5.11 13.02
CA HIS A 357 0.64 3.93 13.87
C HIS A 357 1.40 2.67 13.42
N ASN A 358 2.06 2.68 12.26
CA ASN A 358 2.89 1.58 11.76
C ASN A 358 4.36 1.66 12.20
N GLU A 359 4.79 2.78 12.81
CA GLU A 359 6.20 2.99 13.19
C GLU A 359 6.73 1.87 14.11
N LYS A 360 5.86 1.28 14.93
CA LYS A 360 6.20 0.12 15.78
C LYS A 360 6.69 -1.08 14.95
N PHE A 361 6.19 -1.30 13.73
CA PHE A 361 6.46 -2.47 12.89
C PHE A 361 7.42 -2.21 11.72
N MET A 362 7.54 -0.97 11.26
CA MET A 362 8.41 -0.59 10.13
C MET A 362 9.90 -0.63 10.48
N ARG A 363 10.72 -1.34 9.70
CA ARG A 363 12.20 -1.42 9.87
C ARG A 363 12.93 -1.29 8.54
N ARG A 364 14.14 -0.73 8.54
CA ARG A 364 15.06 -0.74 7.38
C ARG A 364 16.01 -1.94 7.51
N LEU A 365 15.66 -3.06 6.88
CA LEU A 365 16.35 -4.34 6.99
C LEU A 365 17.38 -4.54 5.86
N ARG A 366 18.40 -5.39 6.12
CA ARG A 366 19.38 -5.84 5.12
C ARG A 366 19.19 -7.32 4.85
N PHE A 367 19.00 -7.67 3.58
CA PHE A 367 18.74 -9.05 3.13
C PHE A 367 20.07 -9.75 2.79
N ALA A 368 20.97 -9.74 3.77
CA ALA A 368 22.39 -10.08 3.60
C ALA A 368 22.74 -11.54 3.89
N ASN A 369 21.77 -12.33 4.39
CA ASN A 369 21.98 -13.76 4.66
C ASN A 369 22.26 -14.52 3.33
N HIS A 370 22.85 -15.72 3.43
CA HIS A 370 23.29 -16.49 2.26
C HIS A 370 22.16 -16.79 1.25
N ASP A 371 20.95 -17.00 1.76
CA ASP A 371 19.65 -17.24 1.11
C ASP A 371 18.91 -15.95 0.69
N ARG A 372 19.43 -14.77 1.06
CA ARG A 372 18.80 -13.44 0.90
C ARG A 372 17.60 -13.22 1.82
N THR A 373 17.60 -13.86 2.99
CA THR A 373 16.75 -13.43 4.11
C THR A 373 17.36 -12.24 4.86
N ALA A 374 16.51 -11.52 5.61
CA ALA A 374 16.90 -10.61 6.67
C ALA A 374 16.43 -11.19 8.02
N THR A 375 17.31 -11.21 9.02
CA THR A 375 16.96 -11.64 10.39
C THR A 375 16.33 -10.48 11.16
N VAL A 376 15.21 -10.74 11.84
CA VAL A 376 14.52 -9.83 12.75
C VAL A 376 14.71 -10.37 14.17
N GLU A 377 15.72 -9.84 14.87
CA GLU A 377 16.13 -10.32 16.21
C GLU A 377 15.05 -10.09 17.27
N LYS A 378 14.36 -8.93 17.22
CA LYS A 378 13.17 -8.62 18.02
C LYS A 378 12.19 -7.81 17.18
N ALA A 379 11.01 -8.38 16.92
CA ALA A 379 9.88 -7.65 16.38
C ALA A 379 9.07 -7.02 17.52
N ALA A 380 8.57 -5.80 17.33
CA ALA A 380 7.91 -5.09 18.42
C ALA A 380 6.46 -5.57 18.56
N GLY A 381 6.23 -6.49 19.51
CA GLY A 381 4.92 -7.10 19.79
C GLY A 381 4.75 -8.51 19.23
N VAL A 382 5.61 -8.97 18.31
CA VAL A 382 5.55 -10.33 17.75
C VAL A 382 6.71 -11.15 18.31
N LEU A 383 6.38 -12.23 19.04
CA LEU A 383 7.21 -13.34 19.55
C LEU A 383 8.69 -13.04 19.86
N ASP A 384 9.10 -13.26 21.12
CA ASP A 384 10.50 -13.09 21.57
C ASP A 384 11.54 -13.98 20.85
N ALA A 385 11.10 -14.98 20.08
CA ALA A 385 11.94 -15.74 19.17
C ALA A 385 12.08 -15.00 17.83
N GLY A 386 13.28 -14.49 17.54
CA GLY A 386 13.60 -13.85 16.27
C GLY A 386 13.41 -14.78 15.06
N TYR A 387 13.03 -14.19 13.93
CA TYR A 387 12.66 -14.91 12.70
C TYR A 387 13.27 -14.25 11.45
N THR A 388 13.18 -14.92 10.31
CA THR A 388 13.66 -14.41 9.02
C THR A 388 12.52 -13.90 8.12
N ILE A 389 12.80 -12.88 7.33
CA ILE A 389 11.96 -12.40 6.22
C ILE A 389 12.73 -12.67 4.92
N GLN A 390 12.10 -13.31 3.94
CA GLN A 390 12.69 -13.62 2.64
C GLN A 390 12.54 -12.43 1.68
N MET A 391 13.60 -12.05 0.97
CA MET A 391 13.46 -11.15 -0.19
C MET A 391 12.73 -11.88 -1.34
N PRO A 392 11.61 -11.35 -1.88
CA PRO A 392 10.92 -11.96 -3.02
C PRO A 392 11.81 -12.04 -4.27
N ALA A 393 11.70 -13.14 -5.01
CA ALA A 393 12.44 -13.33 -6.25
C ALA A 393 12.16 -12.26 -7.33
N PRO A 394 10.92 -11.75 -7.53
CA PRO A 394 10.65 -10.55 -8.33
C PRO A 394 11.54 -9.36 -7.95
N LEU A 395 11.56 -9.00 -6.66
CA LEU A 395 12.31 -7.84 -6.16
C LEU A 395 13.82 -7.99 -6.36
N TYR A 396 14.39 -9.18 -6.09
CA TYR A 396 15.81 -9.42 -6.34
C TYR A 396 16.15 -9.23 -7.83
N ARG A 397 15.30 -9.74 -8.74
CA ARG A 397 15.53 -9.61 -10.21
C ARG A 397 15.44 -8.15 -10.66
N GLY A 398 14.46 -7.39 -10.15
CA GLY A 398 14.36 -5.96 -10.43
C GLY A 398 15.59 -5.18 -9.98
N LEU A 399 15.99 -5.34 -8.71
CA LEU A 399 17.20 -4.70 -8.19
C LEU A 399 18.46 -5.15 -8.95
N ARG A 400 18.53 -6.42 -9.38
CA ARG A 400 19.63 -6.92 -10.23
C ARG A 400 19.72 -6.14 -11.54
N ARG A 401 18.60 -5.91 -12.24
CA ARG A 401 18.59 -5.14 -13.49
C ARG A 401 18.92 -3.65 -13.28
N LEU A 402 18.50 -3.05 -12.17
CA LEU A 402 18.91 -1.67 -11.83
C LEU A 402 20.44 -1.55 -11.70
N PHE A 403 21.11 -2.55 -11.11
CA PHE A 403 22.57 -2.58 -11.03
C PHE A 403 23.23 -2.81 -12.41
N ASP A 404 22.73 -3.78 -13.17
CA ASP A 404 23.30 -4.13 -14.49
C ASP A 404 23.17 -2.98 -15.51
N ALA A 405 22.17 -2.09 -15.36
CA ALA A 405 21.97 -0.91 -16.18
C ALA A 405 22.86 0.30 -15.84
N LEU A 406 23.65 0.22 -14.75
CA LEU A 406 24.72 1.19 -14.44
C LEU A 406 25.94 0.92 -15.30
N LEU A 407 26.65 1.97 -15.73
CA LEU A 407 27.96 1.83 -16.37
C LEU A 407 28.99 1.28 -15.37
N ASP A 408 30.08 0.67 -15.86
CA ASP A 408 31.05 -0.02 -15.00
C ASP A 408 31.74 0.94 -14.00
N ASP A 409 31.98 2.20 -14.38
CA ASP A 409 32.53 3.27 -13.56
C ASP A 409 31.51 3.95 -12.62
N GLU A 410 30.20 3.77 -12.89
CA GLU A 410 29.11 4.26 -12.05
C GLU A 410 28.74 3.30 -10.90
N ARG A 411 29.23 2.05 -10.92
CA ARG A 411 28.82 1.01 -9.97
C ARG A 411 29.48 1.21 -8.59
N PRO A 412 28.71 1.14 -7.50
CA PRO A 412 29.23 1.39 -6.15
C PRO A 412 30.02 0.21 -5.55
N VAL A 413 29.93 -0.98 -6.14
CA VAL A 413 30.65 -2.23 -5.78
C VAL A 413 30.69 -3.17 -6.99
N ASP A 414 31.62 -4.11 -7.01
CA ASP A 414 31.92 -4.99 -8.18
C ASP A 414 30.80 -5.95 -8.58
N SER A 415 29.76 -6.16 -7.75
CA SER A 415 28.67 -7.07 -8.09
C SER A 415 27.32 -6.71 -7.48
N ALA A 416 26.26 -6.96 -8.25
CA ALA A 416 24.88 -6.81 -7.81
C ALA A 416 24.54 -7.60 -6.55
N ARG A 417 25.16 -8.78 -6.33
CA ARG A 417 24.92 -9.57 -5.10
C ARG A 417 25.44 -8.80 -3.87
N ALA A 418 26.64 -8.24 -3.95
CA ALA A 418 27.21 -7.42 -2.87
C ALA A 418 26.38 -6.14 -2.66
N TRP A 419 25.96 -5.49 -3.75
CA TRP A 419 25.14 -4.28 -3.69
C TRP A 419 23.80 -4.54 -3.01
N ILE A 420 23.03 -5.52 -3.48
CA ILE A 420 21.70 -5.87 -2.98
C ILE A 420 21.76 -6.29 -1.50
N ALA A 421 22.79 -7.04 -1.08
CA ALA A 421 23.00 -7.39 0.32
C ALA A 421 23.32 -6.18 1.22
N GLY A 422 23.93 -5.12 0.66
CA GLY A 422 24.19 -3.86 1.35
C GLY A 422 22.96 -2.96 1.53
N LEU A 423 21.94 -3.10 0.67
CA LEU A 423 20.76 -2.23 0.68
C LEU A 423 19.95 -2.36 1.98
N ARG A 424 19.48 -1.21 2.48
CA ARG A 424 18.56 -1.11 3.62
C ARG A 424 17.15 -0.85 3.10
N LEU A 425 16.34 -1.90 2.98
CA LEU A 425 14.98 -1.81 2.47
C LEU A 425 13.97 -1.68 3.61
N GLY A 426 13.09 -0.70 3.49
CA GLY A 426 11.92 -0.53 4.36
C GLY A 426 11.00 -1.73 4.25
N THR A 427 10.74 -2.36 5.39
CA THR A 427 10.01 -3.62 5.52
C THR A 427 9.03 -3.49 6.69
N ASN A 428 7.77 -3.92 6.51
CA ASN A 428 6.88 -4.16 7.64
C ASN A 428 7.26 -5.49 8.29
N THR A 429 7.59 -5.50 9.58
CA THR A 429 8.01 -6.76 10.24
C THR A 429 6.83 -7.66 10.61
N ALA A 430 5.65 -7.11 10.89
CA ALA A 430 4.43 -7.88 11.20
C ALA A 430 3.90 -8.63 9.98
N THR A 431 3.63 -7.92 8.88
CA THR A 431 3.12 -8.53 7.63
C THR A 431 4.24 -9.10 6.74
N ARG A 432 5.50 -8.85 7.10
CA ARG A 432 6.74 -9.32 6.45
C ARG A 432 6.98 -8.77 5.05
N HIS A 433 6.19 -7.80 4.58
CA HIS A 433 6.34 -7.20 3.26
C HIS A 433 7.44 -6.15 3.17
N ILE A 434 8.27 -6.26 2.13
CA ILE A 434 9.13 -5.17 1.65
C ILE A 434 8.25 -4.30 0.73
N TYR A 435 7.54 -3.35 1.33
CA TYR A 435 6.53 -2.51 0.68
C TYR A 435 7.07 -1.75 -0.55
N ALA A 436 6.21 -1.54 -1.55
CA ALA A 436 6.58 -0.89 -2.80
C ALA A 436 6.67 0.64 -2.66
N PHE A 437 5.73 1.22 -1.91
CA PHE A 437 5.67 2.65 -1.58
C PHE A 437 5.72 2.87 -0.07
N TYR A 438 6.34 3.99 0.32
CA TYR A 438 6.27 4.54 1.67
C TYR A 438 5.44 5.82 1.64
N HIS A 439 4.35 5.89 2.40
CA HIS A 439 3.47 7.05 2.49
C HIS A 439 3.55 7.70 3.90
N ASN A 440 4.05 8.94 3.99
CA ASN A 440 4.17 9.70 5.23
C ASN A 440 2.86 10.39 5.66
N THR A 441 1.84 9.60 5.97
CA THR A 441 0.54 10.06 6.50
C THR A 441 0.61 10.87 7.79
N CYS A 442 1.77 10.87 8.48
CA CYS A 442 1.98 11.50 9.78
C CYS A 442 2.82 12.80 9.66
N SER A 443 3.84 13.02 10.49
CA SER A 443 4.59 14.29 10.48
C SER A 443 5.44 14.43 9.22
N LYS A 444 4.94 15.20 8.25
CA LYS A 444 5.61 15.48 6.96
C LYS A 444 6.98 16.19 7.11
N LYS A 445 7.29 16.74 8.30
CA LYS A 445 8.56 17.43 8.65
C LYS A 445 9.84 16.66 8.29
N ALA A 446 9.82 15.34 8.36
CA ALA A 446 10.99 14.48 8.10
C ALA A 446 10.92 13.75 6.73
N PHE A 447 10.00 14.13 5.84
CA PHE A 447 9.79 13.40 4.58
C PHE A 447 11.04 13.41 3.68
N VAL A 448 11.57 14.60 3.37
CA VAL A 448 12.77 14.73 2.52
C VAL A 448 14.01 14.16 3.21
N ASP A 449 14.07 14.19 4.55
CA ASP A 449 15.13 13.50 5.31
C ASP A 449 15.09 11.98 5.09
N LYS A 450 13.90 11.37 4.98
CA LYS A 450 13.72 9.94 4.66
C LYS A 450 14.07 9.60 3.21
N TYR A 451 13.79 10.51 2.27
CA TYR A 451 14.27 10.38 0.89
C TYR A 451 15.80 10.32 0.82
N TYR A 452 16.52 11.24 1.48
CA TYR A 452 17.99 11.20 1.54
C TYR A 452 18.55 9.97 2.29
N ASP A 453 17.71 9.29 3.07
CA ASP A 453 18.00 8.08 3.84
C ASP A 453 17.63 6.78 3.08
N SER A 454 17.18 6.90 1.83
CA SER A 454 16.73 5.79 0.96
C SER A 454 17.91 5.14 0.23
N TRP A 455 17.77 3.84 -0.07
CA TRP A 455 18.87 3.01 -0.56
C TRP A 455 19.48 3.48 -1.90
N PHE A 456 18.68 4.13 -2.74
CA PHE A 456 19.09 4.63 -4.06
C PHE A 456 19.86 5.96 -4.01
N PHE A 457 19.72 6.76 -2.95
CA PHE A 457 20.23 8.14 -2.93
C PHE A 457 21.75 8.26 -3.17
N PRO A 458 22.62 7.37 -2.64
CA PRO A 458 24.06 7.39 -2.96
C PRO A 458 24.42 7.14 -4.43
N VAL A 459 23.51 6.59 -5.23
CA VAL A 459 23.68 6.28 -6.67
C VAL A 459 22.55 6.87 -7.52
N LEU A 460 21.92 7.95 -7.03
CA LEU A 460 20.74 8.56 -7.64
C LEU A 460 20.97 8.94 -9.12
N ARG A 461 22.03 9.71 -9.40
CA ARG A 461 22.32 10.24 -10.75
C ARG A 461 22.61 9.13 -11.78
N PRO A 462 23.43 8.11 -11.50
CA PRO A 462 23.54 6.93 -12.35
C PRO A 462 22.21 6.22 -12.63
N LEU A 463 21.35 6.04 -11.63
CA LEU A 463 20.04 5.40 -11.82
C LEU A 463 19.09 6.27 -12.65
N LEU A 464 19.12 7.59 -12.49
CA LEU A 464 18.36 8.53 -13.33
C LEU A 464 18.83 8.46 -14.79
N ARG A 465 20.14 8.56 -15.06
CA ARG A 465 20.72 8.36 -16.41
C ARG A 465 20.32 7.01 -16.99
N ALA A 466 20.41 5.94 -16.20
CA ALA A 466 20.02 4.60 -16.64
C ALA A 466 18.54 4.55 -17.06
N ALA A 467 17.65 5.17 -16.28
CA ALA A 467 16.22 5.27 -16.60
C ALA A 467 15.97 6.03 -17.91
N VAL A 468 16.68 7.15 -18.16
CA VAL A 468 16.62 7.87 -19.44
C VAL A 468 17.02 6.97 -20.61
N ARG A 469 18.19 6.31 -20.52
CA ARG A 469 18.71 5.40 -21.57
C ARG A 469 17.69 4.34 -21.99
N ALA A 470 16.99 3.75 -21.02
CA ALA A 470 16.03 2.66 -21.25
C ALA A 470 14.75 3.12 -21.96
N ILE A 471 14.23 4.30 -21.58
CA ILE A 471 13.05 4.89 -22.21
C ILE A 471 13.38 5.36 -23.64
N GLN A 472 14.59 5.87 -23.88
CA GLN A 472 15.08 6.19 -25.22
C GLN A 472 15.31 4.94 -26.09
N ALA A 473 15.59 3.79 -25.49
CA ALA A 473 15.83 2.52 -26.17
C ALA A 473 14.56 1.64 -26.33
N ASP A 474 13.37 2.15 -25.97
CA ASP A 474 12.10 1.41 -25.95
C ASP A 474 12.15 0.10 -25.13
N GLU A 475 12.93 0.06 -24.04
CA GLU A 475 12.99 -1.11 -23.16
C GLU A 475 11.61 -1.39 -22.51
N PRO A 476 11.09 -2.64 -22.57
CA PRO A 476 9.91 -3.01 -21.80
C PRO A 476 10.26 -3.06 -20.31
N ILE A 477 9.31 -2.64 -19.46
CA ILE A 477 9.46 -2.55 -18.00
C ILE A 477 9.86 -3.91 -17.40
N HIS A 478 9.35 -5.01 -17.97
CA HIS A 478 9.78 -6.37 -17.65
C HIS A 478 10.00 -7.20 -18.93
N PRO A 479 11.13 -7.95 -19.06
CA PRO A 479 11.53 -8.62 -20.30
C PRO A 479 10.77 -9.92 -20.63
N ARG A 480 9.60 -10.14 -20.04
CA ARG A 480 8.65 -11.24 -20.32
C ARG A 480 7.23 -10.76 -19.97
N PRO A 481 6.17 -11.41 -20.45
CA PRO A 481 4.81 -11.09 -20.03
C PRO A 481 4.62 -11.15 -18.50
N ILE A 482 3.81 -10.24 -17.98
CA ILE A 482 3.17 -10.29 -16.65
C ILE A 482 1.67 -10.17 -16.92
N ASP A 483 0.85 -11.06 -16.35
CA ASP A 483 -0.58 -11.14 -16.67
C ASP A 483 -0.88 -11.21 -18.18
N GLY A 484 -0.13 -12.07 -18.89
CA GLY A 484 -0.21 -12.22 -20.35
C GLY A 484 0.28 -11.00 -21.18
N ARG A 485 0.72 -9.92 -20.53
CA ARG A 485 0.99 -8.61 -21.13
C ARG A 485 2.46 -8.20 -21.07
N ILE A 486 2.97 -7.65 -22.17
CA ILE A 486 4.26 -6.94 -22.23
C ILE A 486 4.02 -5.50 -21.76
N TRP A 487 4.68 -5.12 -20.66
CA TRP A 487 4.50 -3.82 -20.03
C TRP A 487 5.53 -2.82 -20.54
N VAL A 488 5.05 -1.68 -21.05
CA VAL A 488 5.87 -0.55 -21.54
C VAL A 488 5.53 0.74 -20.79
N VAL A 489 6.36 1.78 -20.93
CA VAL A 489 6.03 3.11 -20.38
C VAL A 489 4.94 3.78 -21.22
N ALA A 490 4.03 4.53 -20.58
CA ALA A 490 2.99 5.26 -21.30
C ALA A 490 3.52 6.37 -22.22
N HIS A 491 4.61 7.03 -21.81
CA HIS A 491 5.16 8.21 -22.48
C HIS A 491 6.63 8.05 -22.84
N ARG A 492 7.01 8.57 -24.01
CA ARG A 492 8.40 8.74 -24.47
C ARG A 492 8.88 10.16 -24.15
N TYR A 493 10.18 10.40 -24.16
CA TYR A 493 10.70 11.78 -24.14
C TYR A 493 10.41 12.49 -25.48
N PRO A 494 10.20 13.83 -25.50
CA PRO A 494 9.96 14.56 -26.75
C PRO A 494 11.18 14.53 -27.69
N GLU A 495 10.98 14.18 -28.96
CA GLU A 495 12.07 13.94 -29.93
C GLU A 495 12.86 15.22 -30.31
N ASN A 496 12.20 16.38 -30.32
CA ASN A 496 12.75 17.66 -30.78
C ASN A 496 13.08 18.63 -29.64
N VAL A 497 13.04 18.14 -28.39
CA VAL A 497 13.63 18.83 -27.24
C VAL A 497 14.94 18.09 -26.98
N GLU A 498 16.09 18.74 -27.19
CA GLU A 498 17.32 18.23 -26.58
C GLU A 498 17.04 18.10 -25.08
N LEU A 499 17.25 16.92 -24.52
CA LEU A 499 17.17 16.75 -23.08
C LEU A 499 18.35 17.52 -22.46
N GLU A 500 18.09 18.79 -22.12
CA GLU A 500 18.98 19.70 -21.38
C GLU A 500 19.49 19.07 -20.07
N ASP A 501 18.82 18.00 -19.63
CA ASP A 501 19.08 17.23 -18.43
C ASP A 501 19.27 15.74 -18.71
N GLU A 502 20.44 15.22 -18.35
CA GLU A 502 20.80 13.80 -18.32
C GLU A 502 19.93 12.92 -17.38
N PHE A 503 19.08 13.53 -16.55
CA PHE A 503 18.17 12.84 -15.62
C PHE A 503 16.71 12.76 -16.10
N GLY A 504 16.39 13.28 -17.29
CA GLY A 504 15.05 13.21 -17.86
C GLY A 504 14.14 14.33 -17.35
N GLY A 505 12.93 14.00 -16.90
CA GLY A 505 11.93 15.01 -16.50
C GLY A 505 10.55 14.44 -16.16
N VAL A 506 9.55 15.30 -16.26
CA VAL A 506 8.12 14.99 -16.05
C VAL A 506 7.26 15.62 -17.13
N PHE A 507 6.11 15.00 -17.42
CA PHE A 507 5.04 15.66 -18.16
C PHE A 507 4.15 16.49 -17.22
N THR A 508 3.44 17.48 -17.76
CA THR A 508 2.40 18.22 -17.02
C THR A 508 1.16 18.42 -17.89
N ASP A 509 0.03 18.74 -17.25
CA ASP A 509 -1.20 19.16 -17.93
C ASP A 509 -1.31 20.67 -18.18
N ALA A 510 -0.22 21.43 -18.04
CA ALA A 510 -0.14 22.84 -18.40
C ALA A 510 0.25 23.02 -19.88
N VAL A 511 -0.60 23.73 -20.65
CA VAL A 511 -0.46 23.90 -22.12
C VAL A 511 0.82 24.66 -22.51
N ASP A 512 1.29 25.57 -21.66
CA ASP A 512 2.51 26.36 -21.85
C ASP A 512 3.80 25.59 -21.47
N GLU A 513 3.69 24.51 -20.70
CA GLU A 513 4.83 23.76 -20.16
C GLU A 513 4.52 22.24 -20.06
N PRO A 514 4.27 21.57 -21.20
CA PRO A 514 3.82 20.17 -21.21
C PRO A 514 4.90 19.18 -20.75
N PHE A 515 6.18 19.57 -20.76
CA PHE A 515 7.30 18.78 -20.24
C PHE A 515 8.30 19.66 -19.49
N ILE A 516 8.81 19.18 -18.36
CA ILE A 516 9.79 19.88 -17.51
C ILE A 516 11.00 18.96 -17.25
N PRO A 517 12.22 19.33 -17.69
CA PRO A 517 13.45 18.62 -17.32
C PRO A 517 13.65 18.55 -15.80
N LEU A 518 14.18 17.44 -15.28
CA LEU A 518 14.23 17.18 -13.83
C LEU A 518 15.08 18.21 -13.07
N GLN A 519 16.16 18.72 -13.65
CA GLN A 519 16.98 19.82 -13.12
C GLN A 519 16.21 21.13 -13.01
N LYS A 520 15.33 21.44 -13.99
CA LYS A 520 14.45 22.61 -13.97
C LYS A 520 13.37 22.45 -12.91
N LEU A 521 12.74 21.28 -12.85
CA LEU A 521 11.73 20.89 -11.86
C LEU A 521 12.28 20.98 -10.43
N CYS A 522 13.45 20.39 -10.21
CA CYS A 522 14.14 20.31 -8.94
C CYS A 522 15.12 21.47 -8.74
N SER A 523 14.80 22.68 -9.20
CA SER A 523 15.65 23.86 -9.04
C SER A 523 15.46 24.56 -7.68
N GLY A 524 16.28 25.58 -7.39
CA GLY A 524 16.18 26.38 -6.17
C GLY A 524 16.31 25.55 -4.88
N GLU A 525 15.32 25.65 -3.98
CA GLU A 525 15.26 24.88 -2.73
C GLU A 525 15.28 23.35 -2.96
N ALA A 526 14.82 22.88 -4.13
CA ALA A 526 14.78 21.46 -4.46
C ALA A 526 16.10 20.92 -5.06
N ALA A 527 17.07 21.78 -5.40
CA ALA A 527 18.35 21.39 -6.02
C ALA A 527 19.12 20.29 -5.26
N PRO A 528 19.12 20.24 -3.90
CA PRO A 528 19.82 19.18 -3.20
C PRO A 528 19.15 17.80 -3.28
N VAL A 529 17.87 17.72 -3.70
CA VAL A 529 17.12 16.46 -3.85
C VAL A 529 17.68 15.62 -4.99
N ILE A 530 18.19 16.25 -6.05
CA ILE A 530 18.99 15.62 -7.12
C ILE A 530 20.51 15.83 -6.92
N GLY A 531 20.93 16.18 -5.70
CA GLY A 531 22.33 16.33 -5.32
C GLY A 531 23.04 14.99 -5.11
N THR A 532 24.37 15.05 -4.92
CA THR A 532 25.21 13.85 -4.66
C THR A 532 25.45 13.58 -3.17
N LYS A 533 24.99 14.46 -2.28
CA LYS A 533 25.17 14.37 -0.82
C LYS A 533 23.95 14.94 -0.10
N LYS A 534 23.56 14.32 1.02
CA LYS A 534 22.50 14.82 1.91
C LYS A 534 22.90 16.19 2.46
N PRO A 535 22.03 17.22 2.42
CA PRO A 535 22.31 18.50 3.05
C PRO A 535 22.65 18.33 4.54
N VAL A 536 23.82 18.82 4.94
CA VAL A 536 24.15 18.95 6.36
C VAL A 536 23.31 20.11 6.91
N LYS A 537 22.28 19.79 7.69
CA LYS A 537 21.52 20.80 8.43
C LYS A 537 22.48 21.54 9.36
N LYS A 538 22.79 22.79 9.05
CA LYS A 538 23.42 23.69 10.02
C LYS A 538 22.47 23.82 11.23
N PRO A 539 22.98 23.86 12.47
CA PRO A 539 22.15 24.19 13.63
C PRO A 539 21.77 25.67 13.57
N GLU A 540 20.66 25.99 12.90
CA GLU A 540 20.15 27.36 12.81
C GLU A 540 19.54 27.80 14.16
N LYS A 541 20.41 28.45 14.92
CA LYS A 541 20.19 29.29 16.10
C LYS A 541 18.72 29.57 16.47
N GLU A 542 18.38 29.12 17.67
CA GLU A 542 17.29 29.61 18.53
C GLU A 542 17.37 31.14 18.83
N ALA A 543 18.47 31.79 18.49
CA ALA A 543 18.72 33.22 18.72
C ALA A 543 17.82 34.20 17.93
N ALA A 544 17.04 33.73 16.95
CA ALA A 544 16.13 34.58 16.16
C ALA A 544 14.88 35.07 16.93
N LYS A 545 14.75 34.77 18.23
CA LYS A 545 13.54 35.01 19.04
C LYS A 545 13.70 36.06 20.16
N LEU A 546 14.78 36.85 20.16
CA LEU A 546 15.06 37.84 21.23
C LEU A 546 15.18 39.30 20.78
N GLU A 547 15.30 39.59 19.48
CA GLU A 547 15.37 40.98 18.98
C GLU A 547 14.19 41.30 18.06
N ALA A 548 13.09 41.75 18.68
CA ALA A 548 11.92 42.29 18.00
C ALA A 548 11.25 43.37 18.85
N LYS A 549 11.79 44.59 18.80
CA LYS A 549 11.04 45.83 19.06
C LYS A 549 11.16 46.76 17.85
N PRO A 550 10.11 47.48 17.46
CA PRO A 550 10.10 48.28 16.25
C PRO A 550 10.66 49.69 16.50
N ASP A 551 11.34 50.24 15.50
CA ASP A 551 11.59 51.68 15.38
C ASP A 551 11.44 52.13 13.92
N ILE A 552 11.18 53.42 13.73
CA ILE A 552 10.61 53.97 12.48
C ILE A 552 11.68 54.69 11.64
N LYS A 553 11.52 54.62 10.31
CA LYS A 553 12.19 55.43 9.26
C LYS A 553 12.24 56.95 9.61
N PRO A 554 13.11 57.78 8.99
CA PRO A 554 14.10 57.53 7.93
C PRO A 554 15.47 58.23 8.24
N GLU A 555 16.48 58.49 7.38
CA GLU A 555 16.91 58.13 6.01
C GLU A 555 18.46 58.42 5.91
N LEU A 556 19.02 58.50 4.68
CA LEU A 556 20.29 59.15 4.27
C LEU A 556 21.68 58.49 4.57
N LYS A 557 22.50 58.53 3.52
CA LYS A 557 23.92 58.14 3.35
C LYS A 557 24.83 59.40 3.38
N PRO A 558 26.18 59.36 3.18
CA PRO A 558 27.11 58.23 2.92
C PRO A 558 28.39 58.21 3.81
N GLU A 559 29.28 57.23 3.54
CA GLU A 559 30.77 57.32 3.62
C GLU A 559 31.46 57.62 5.00
N LEU A 560 32.65 57.10 5.35
CA LEU A 560 33.78 56.50 4.62
C LEU A 560 34.47 55.35 5.42
N LYS A 561 35.42 54.66 4.79
CA LYS A 561 36.47 53.78 5.40
C LYS A 561 37.68 54.64 5.86
N PRO A 562 38.63 54.19 6.74
CA PRO A 562 39.19 52.82 6.77
C PRO A 562 39.63 52.26 8.16
N GLN A 563 40.40 51.17 8.05
CA GLN A 563 41.43 50.56 8.92
C GLN A 563 41.98 51.41 10.11
N ASP A 564 42.47 50.82 11.21
CA ASP A 564 43.58 49.85 11.22
C ASP A 564 43.67 48.83 12.38
N LYS A 565 44.58 47.85 12.19
CA LYS A 565 45.10 46.87 13.18
C LYS A 565 46.43 47.41 13.78
N PRO A 566 46.94 46.95 14.95
CA PRO A 566 47.68 45.69 15.00
C PRO A 566 47.56 44.91 16.34
N GLU A 567 48.32 43.82 16.45
CA GLU A 567 48.38 42.91 17.62
C GLU A 567 49.51 43.23 18.60
N SER A 568 49.37 42.76 19.86
CA SER A 568 50.50 42.18 20.60
C SER A 568 50.06 41.11 21.62
N LYS A 569 50.95 40.12 21.80
CA LYS A 569 50.93 39.01 22.77
C LYS A 569 51.75 39.42 24.05
N PRO A 570 51.93 38.63 25.14
CA PRO A 570 52.03 37.16 25.18
C PRO A 570 51.44 36.43 26.43
N GLU A 571 51.88 35.17 26.56
CA GLU A 571 51.85 34.20 27.67
C GLU A 571 52.25 34.74 29.10
N GLU A 572 52.10 34.04 30.25
CA GLU A 572 51.79 32.62 30.57
C GLU A 572 51.21 32.39 32.00
N LYS A 573 50.55 31.22 32.24
CA LYS A 573 50.51 30.25 33.41
C LYS A 573 50.90 30.65 34.87
N PRO A 574 50.67 29.80 35.94
CA PRO A 574 50.24 28.37 35.97
C PRO A 574 49.11 27.96 36.97
N GLN A 575 48.56 26.74 36.75
CA GLN A 575 48.25 25.57 37.66
C GLN A 575 47.85 25.80 39.16
N VAL A 576 47.07 24.95 39.85
CA VAL A 576 47.07 23.46 39.96
C VAL A 576 45.66 22.84 40.24
N THR A 577 45.51 21.56 39.89
CA THR A 577 44.45 20.52 40.11
C THR A 577 44.19 20.09 41.58
N PRO A 578 43.34 19.06 41.94
CA PRO A 578 42.39 18.16 41.20
C PRO A 578 40.99 17.97 41.89
N GLU A 579 40.32 16.84 41.60
CA GLU A 579 39.30 16.11 42.43
C GLU A 579 37.87 16.69 42.51
N GLN A 580 36.80 15.96 42.86
CA GLN A 580 36.27 14.59 42.63
C GLN A 580 34.84 14.59 43.25
N LYS A 581 34.06 13.51 43.12
CA LYS A 581 32.63 13.45 43.50
C LYS A 581 32.39 13.20 45.01
N PRO A 582 31.42 13.89 45.64
CA PRO A 582 30.59 13.29 46.70
C PRO A 582 29.07 13.45 46.47
N GLU A 583 28.26 12.98 47.41
CA GLU A 583 26.78 12.97 47.37
C GLU A 583 26.16 13.56 48.65
N MET A 584 24.87 13.91 48.58
CA MET A 584 23.87 13.85 49.67
C MET A 584 23.95 14.83 50.87
N LYS A 585 22.93 15.71 51.04
CA LYS A 585 22.04 15.78 52.23
C LYS A 585 20.94 16.87 52.22
N GLN A 586 20.02 16.73 53.18
CA GLN A 586 18.81 17.51 53.55
C GLN A 586 19.11 18.61 54.61
N GLU A 587 18.18 19.47 55.10
CA GLU A 587 16.71 19.59 54.85
C GLU A 587 16.30 21.03 54.41
N ASP A 588 15.57 21.96 55.07
CA ASP A 588 14.94 22.07 56.42
C ASP A 588 13.73 23.07 56.41
N LYS A 589 13.29 23.58 57.58
CA LYS A 589 11.99 24.26 57.85
C LYS A 589 12.17 25.47 58.82
N PRO A 590 11.15 26.07 59.52
CA PRO A 590 9.70 25.82 59.69
C PRO A 590 8.83 26.99 59.15
N VAL A 591 7.51 27.17 59.38
CA VAL A 591 6.48 26.50 60.23
C VAL A 591 5.24 26.12 59.33
N GLU A 592 3.93 26.09 59.64
CA GLU A 592 3.10 26.32 60.85
C GLU A 592 1.87 25.36 60.89
N LYS A 593 0.96 25.51 61.86
CA LYS A 593 -0.16 24.58 62.20
C LYS A 593 -1.11 25.25 63.26
N PRO A 594 -2.14 24.60 63.88
CA PRO A 594 -2.72 23.24 63.77
C PRO A 594 -4.25 23.32 63.41
N GLU A 595 -5.23 22.41 63.63
CA GLU A 595 -5.44 20.97 63.98
C GLU A 595 -6.90 20.63 63.52
N GLY A 596 -7.50 19.44 63.62
CA GLY A 596 -7.01 18.15 64.14
C GLY A 596 -8.04 17.01 64.14
N LYS A 597 -7.55 15.78 63.89
CA LYS A 597 -7.74 14.47 64.59
C LYS A 597 -9.13 13.99 65.13
N PRO A 598 -9.35 12.65 65.33
CA PRO A 598 -8.82 11.47 64.60
C PRO A 598 -9.68 10.15 64.58
N GLU A 599 -9.11 9.10 63.97
CA GLU A 599 -9.10 7.66 64.37
C GLU A 599 -10.21 6.65 63.94
N ASP A 600 -9.84 5.36 64.02
CA ASP A 600 -10.31 4.14 63.31
C ASP A 600 -10.23 2.92 64.28
N PRO A 601 -11.07 1.86 64.18
CA PRO A 601 -10.50 0.55 63.80
C PRO A 601 -11.42 -0.54 63.17
N SER A 602 -10.86 -1.28 62.20
CA SER A 602 -10.76 -2.76 62.11
C SER A 602 -11.98 -3.72 62.22
N ALA A 603 -12.18 -4.49 61.14
CA ALA A 603 -12.54 -5.93 60.99
C ALA A 603 -13.57 -6.65 61.93
N GLY A 604 -14.58 -7.27 61.31
CA GLY A 604 -15.46 -8.29 61.91
C GLY A 604 -16.23 -9.14 60.87
N LYS A 605 -16.62 -10.39 61.22
CA LYS A 605 -17.29 -11.40 60.36
C LYS A 605 -17.85 -12.55 61.25
N PRO A 606 -18.80 -13.40 60.81
CA PRO A 606 -20.08 -13.17 60.11
C PRO A 606 -21.27 -13.32 61.10
N ASP A 607 -22.53 -13.26 60.63
CA ASP A 607 -23.53 -14.27 61.03
C ASP A 607 -24.70 -14.37 60.00
N ASP A 608 -25.61 -15.34 60.18
CA ASP A 608 -26.55 -15.85 59.17
C ASP A 608 -28.05 -15.62 59.53
N LYS A 609 -28.92 -15.82 58.51
CA LYS A 609 -30.39 -15.96 58.45
C LYS A 609 -31.18 -14.85 57.73
N GLN A 610 -32.36 -15.11 57.14
CA GLN A 610 -32.96 -16.31 56.50
C GLN A 610 -34.40 -15.92 56.08
N GLU A 611 -34.72 -15.76 54.79
CA GLU A 611 -36.11 -15.95 54.33
C GLU A 611 -36.25 -16.24 52.81
N LYS A 612 -37.30 -17.02 52.50
CA LYS A 612 -37.78 -17.51 51.19
C LYS A 612 -39.21 -18.03 51.46
N PRO A 613 -40.14 -18.27 50.49
CA PRO A 613 -40.08 -18.03 49.04
C PRO A 613 -41.35 -17.38 48.44
N LYS A 614 -41.39 -17.23 47.10
CA LYS A 614 -42.42 -17.84 46.23
C LYS A 614 -42.08 -17.71 44.73
N GLU A 615 -42.81 -18.45 43.90
CA GLU A 615 -42.60 -18.60 42.45
C GLU A 615 -43.89 -18.32 41.66
N LYS A 616 -43.73 -17.99 40.37
CA LYS A 616 -44.73 -18.17 39.29
C LYS A 616 -46.02 -17.31 39.38
N PRO A 617 -46.90 -17.24 38.33
CA PRO A 617 -47.09 -18.18 37.20
C PRO A 617 -46.66 -17.68 35.81
N GLU A 618 -46.65 -18.61 34.84
CA GLU A 618 -46.81 -18.31 33.42
C GLU A 618 -48.32 -18.09 33.10
N GLU A 619 -48.63 -17.36 32.03
CA GLU A 619 -49.90 -17.52 31.31
C GLU A 619 -49.65 -17.93 29.86
N GLN A 620 -50.59 -18.68 29.28
CA GLN A 620 -50.54 -19.21 27.91
C GLN A 620 -51.47 -18.39 26.97
N PRO A 621 -51.43 -18.61 25.63
CA PRO A 621 -51.85 -17.60 24.67
C PRO A 621 -53.38 -17.41 24.59
N LYS A 622 -53.79 -16.26 24.06
CA LYS A 622 -55.17 -16.00 23.61
C LYS A 622 -55.30 -16.25 22.12
N GLU A 623 -56.44 -16.83 21.76
CA GLU A 623 -56.82 -17.17 20.39
C GLU A 623 -57.15 -15.92 19.57
N MET A 624 -56.96 -15.99 18.25
CA MET A 624 -57.65 -15.15 17.27
C MET A 624 -58.45 -16.06 16.32
N PRO A 625 -59.69 -15.67 15.92
CA PRO A 625 -60.60 -16.56 15.21
C PRO A 625 -60.27 -16.68 13.71
N GLU A 626 -60.58 -17.84 13.13
CA GLU A 626 -60.60 -18.03 11.68
C GLU A 626 -61.78 -17.28 11.03
N GLY A 627 -61.53 -16.67 9.87
CA GLY A 627 -62.54 -16.17 8.93
C GLY A 627 -62.11 -16.52 7.51
N LYS A 628 -63.03 -17.08 6.71
CA LYS A 628 -62.74 -17.70 5.40
C LYS A 628 -63.23 -16.83 4.21
N PRO A 629 -63.09 -17.23 2.92
CA PRO A 629 -62.50 -16.38 1.90
C PRO A 629 -63.53 -15.69 0.98
N GLU A 630 -63.05 -14.75 0.16
CA GLU A 630 -63.71 -14.37 -1.09
C GLU A 630 -62.83 -14.71 -2.31
N GLU A 631 -63.46 -14.89 -3.47
CA GLU A 631 -62.86 -15.48 -4.67
C GLU A 631 -62.42 -14.47 -5.75
N ARG A 632 -61.74 -15.03 -6.76
CA ARG A 632 -61.17 -14.38 -7.95
C ARG A 632 -62.26 -13.89 -8.94
N PRO A 633 -61.95 -12.95 -9.85
CA PRO A 633 -61.23 -13.30 -11.08
C PRO A 633 -60.05 -12.34 -11.39
N ALA A 634 -58.98 -12.68 -12.14
CA ALA A 634 -58.75 -13.68 -13.18
C ALA A 634 -59.25 -13.31 -14.59
N GLU A 635 -58.49 -12.46 -15.29
CA GLU A 635 -58.56 -12.33 -16.74
C GLU A 635 -57.15 -12.46 -17.37
N LYS A 636 -57.05 -12.55 -18.70
CA LYS A 636 -55.91 -13.09 -19.46
C LYS A 636 -55.16 -12.03 -20.31
N PRO A 637 -53.97 -12.34 -20.88
CA PRO A 637 -53.13 -11.36 -21.56
C PRO A 637 -53.30 -11.31 -23.10
N GLU A 638 -53.07 -10.11 -23.66
CA GLU A 638 -52.91 -9.73 -25.07
C GLU A 638 -51.91 -8.56 -25.11
N GLU A 639 -51.16 -8.23 -26.18
CA GLU A 639 -50.56 -9.05 -27.25
C GLU A 639 -49.31 -8.28 -27.78
N LYS A 640 -48.55 -8.84 -28.75
CA LYS A 640 -47.41 -8.14 -29.40
C LYS A 640 -47.83 -7.35 -30.64
N PRO A 641 -47.16 -6.21 -30.89
CA PRO A 641 -46.47 -5.96 -32.16
C PRO A 641 -44.96 -5.76 -31.91
N LYS A 642 -44.04 -6.48 -32.57
CA LYS A 642 -43.67 -6.50 -34.00
C LYS A 642 -42.91 -5.26 -34.47
N GLU A 643 -41.82 -5.52 -35.18
CA GLU A 643 -40.88 -4.53 -35.72
C GLU A 643 -41.49 -3.68 -36.84
N ALA A 644 -41.06 -2.42 -36.91
CA ALA A 644 -40.75 -1.75 -38.15
C ALA A 644 -39.52 -0.87 -37.88
N GLY A 645 -38.50 -0.96 -38.73
CA GLY A 645 -37.34 -0.08 -38.70
C GLY A 645 -37.17 0.57 -40.07
N GLU A 646 -36.73 1.83 -40.09
CA GLU A 646 -36.31 2.48 -41.34
C GLU A 646 -35.17 3.47 -41.08
N ARG A 647 -34.48 3.88 -42.15
CA ARG A 647 -33.27 4.71 -42.11
C ARG A 647 -33.60 6.18 -42.34
N ALA A 648 -32.87 7.05 -41.66
CA ALA A 648 -32.40 8.34 -42.18
C ALA A 648 -31.03 8.63 -41.57
#